data_AF-F0JKU5-F1
#
_entry.id   AF-F0JKU5-F1
#
_cell.length_a   1.000
_cell.length_b   1.000
_cell.length_c   1.000
_cell.angle_alpha   90.00
_cell.angle_beta   90.00
_cell.angle_gamma   90.00
#
_symmetry.space_group_name_H-M   'P 1'
#
loop_
_entity.id
_entity.type
_entity.pdbx_description
1 polymer ?
#
loop_
_entity_poly.entity_id
_entity_poly.type
_entity_poly.pdbx_seq_one_letter_code
_entity_poly.pdbx_strand_id
1 'polypeptide(L)'
;MKNSAHTVTIAAALVLLVLMFWGCAPRTQPVKSVDMLSTPNLLVEADAAWQAKHWEATELYYAAALERPDLVRSELPVVYVRLAEAASQNGHYHQARIALEQWANQDTAALERADWERLYLGAMAALGKTERLQNHLQWVRDAVNVPWVTKQEVALWYADYFRAHEDYAQALDVLDTFYAQAPDIQARSLFEHEFSLKLAAMDDTQVDDLAGAVTPANQWRFPYALTAFERGVRIASDKEAWSADWRTLRDLAASSELADPIPLRNKLAELEARYGVPRIGLALALPVTGPYAKVGVKILRGAGLAQWRLAQEGVDVEIKVVNTEAPGWEARLAELPSHFTVVGGPLRIDAFKRFYEADSPAAGVLEKRAVFAFLSSLGDLTEGKDAWRFFTSRNDEVRSLVHLTVDKLGITDLAVFYPEEKFGRTMAQTFYREAAPLGGRIKGMQSYPPHDLKQWTRRVGKLLNVPADFSDNKDVPLPMPDFGAVFIPDGWRQAQTLLPNFFFYEGDQLVFLGPGLWSRALDDARDVDEHYYRLAVCPGAWWDGSDGGRALQSALTEEGLGQADFWVALGYDFLRFAGRLGTLPASWDSAQVNERILKAEDMDFSMAPMTWDENGTASQDLYLFTPAANGKRIVDPAKFAESIARAQARREKRMENYEKRLEEAAKPARNPDLPPTP
;
A
#
# COMPACT_ATOMS: atom_id res chain seq x y z
N MET A 1 -34.68 -42.11 63.57
CA MET A 1 -34.63 -40.99 62.61
C MET A 1 -34.13 -39.77 63.36
N LYS A 2 -32.80 -39.66 63.44
CA LYS A 2 -32.02 -38.60 64.06
C LYS A 2 -31.42 -37.81 62.90
N ASN A 3 -31.56 -36.48 62.91
CA ASN A 3 -30.77 -35.45 62.21
C ASN A 3 -31.67 -34.28 61.78
N SER A 4 -32.10 -33.45 62.73
CA SER A 4 -32.51 -32.08 62.42
C SER A 4 -32.24 -31.08 63.55
N ALA A 5 -31.31 -31.41 64.46
CA ALA A 5 -31.02 -30.59 65.65
C ALA A 5 -29.61 -29.97 65.65
N HIS A 6 -28.79 -30.20 64.60
CA HIS A 6 -27.39 -29.74 64.56
C HIS A 6 -27.12 -28.57 63.59
N THR A 7 -28.12 -28.09 62.86
CA THR A 7 -27.95 -26.98 61.90
C THR A 7 -28.31 -25.60 62.47
N VAL A 8 -29.03 -25.53 63.58
CA VAL A 8 -29.45 -24.24 64.18
C VAL A 8 -28.42 -23.71 65.21
N THR A 9 -27.63 -24.59 65.83
CA THR A 9 -26.60 -24.19 66.80
C THR A 9 -25.28 -23.73 66.17
N ILE A 10 -24.99 -24.09 64.92
CA ILE A 10 -23.78 -23.63 64.22
C ILE A 10 -23.97 -22.23 63.61
N ALA A 11 -25.19 -21.89 63.19
CA ALA A 11 -25.51 -20.55 62.69
C ALA A 11 -25.47 -19.47 63.80
N ALA A 12 -25.89 -19.81 65.03
CA ALA A 12 -25.83 -18.88 66.16
C ALA A 12 -24.40 -18.66 66.70
N ALA A 13 -23.53 -19.67 66.60
CA ALA A 13 -22.13 -19.55 67.03
C ALA A 13 -21.27 -18.75 66.04
N LEU A 14 -21.57 -18.80 64.74
CA LEU A 14 -20.88 -18.00 63.71
C LEU A 14 -21.30 -16.52 63.73
N VAL A 15 -22.54 -16.21 64.11
CA VAL A 15 -22.99 -14.81 64.29
C VAL A 15 -22.42 -14.19 65.57
N LEU A 16 -22.15 -14.98 66.62
CA LEU A 16 -21.48 -14.47 67.83
C LEU A 16 -19.95 -14.32 67.67
N LEU A 17 -19.29 -15.09 66.78
CA LEU A 17 -17.85 -14.95 66.54
C LEU A 17 -17.50 -13.77 65.63
N VAL A 18 -18.44 -13.31 64.80
CA VAL A 18 -18.28 -12.10 63.96
C VAL A 18 -18.42 -10.80 64.77
N LEU A 19 -18.99 -10.85 65.98
CA LEU A 19 -19.11 -9.69 66.86
C LEU A 19 -17.92 -9.48 67.82
N MET A 20 -16.93 -10.38 67.86
CA MET A 20 -15.73 -10.23 68.73
C MET A 20 -14.45 -9.79 68.01
N PHE A 21 -14.47 -9.60 66.68
CA PHE A 21 -13.33 -9.05 65.93
C PHE A 21 -13.49 -7.57 65.54
N TRP A 22 -14.54 -6.89 66.01
CA TRP A 22 -14.73 -5.44 65.87
C TRP A 22 -14.38 -4.69 67.16
N GLY A 23 -13.17 -4.95 67.66
CA GLY A 23 -12.68 -4.39 68.93
C GLY A 23 -11.21 -3.99 68.90
N CYS A 24 -10.64 -3.76 67.72
CA CYS A 24 -9.37 -3.06 67.57
C CYS A 24 -9.56 -1.94 66.53
N ALA A 25 -10.36 -0.94 66.91
CA ALA A 25 -10.19 0.37 66.31
C ALA A 25 -8.73 0.79 66.56
N PRO A 26 -7.98 1.27 65.56
CA PRO A 26 -6.71 1.90 65.83
C PRO A 26 -6.99 3.00 66.85
N ARG A 27 -6.24 3.00 67.97
CA ARG A 27 -6.29 4.11 68.93
C ARG A 27 -5.97 5.39 68.15
N THR A 28 -7.00 6.14 67.78
CA THR A 28 -6.84 7.52 67.33
C THR A 28 -6.20 8.23 68.51
N GLN A 29 -4.93 8.61 68.34
CA GLN A 29 -4.30 9.49 69.31
C GLN A 29 -5.18 10.73 69.41
N PRO A 30 -5.54 11.19 70.61
CA PRO A 30 -6.34 12.40 70.75
C PRO A 30 -5.58 13.53 70.06
N VAL A 31 -6.21 14.14 69.06
CA VAL A 31 -5.72 15.35 68.40
C VAL A 31 -5.42 16.36 69.52
N LYS A 32 -4.14 16.70 69.70
CA LYS A 32 -3.76 17.68 70.72
C LYS A 32 -4.36 19.02 70.30
N SER A 33 -4.99 19.72 71.24
CA SER A 33 -5.58 21.03 70.96
C SER A 33 -4.49 21.96 70.41
N VAL A 34 -4.72 22.46 69.20
CA VAL A 34 -3.75 23.26 68.43
C VAL A 34 -3.39 24.55 69.16
N ASP A 35 -4.30 25.09 69.97
CA ASP A 35 -4.12 26.29 70.78
C ASP A 35 -3.12 26.11 71.92
N MET A 36 -2.85 24.87 72.34
CA MET A 36 -1.91 24.57 73.43
C MET A 36 -0.47 24.33 72.97
N LEU A 37 -0.23 24.29 71.65
CA LEU A 37 1.09 24.04 71.07
C LEU A 37 1.75 25.35 70.63
N SER A 38 3.02 25.52 70.98
CA SER A 38 3.87 26.54 70.37
C SER A 38 4.11 26.23 68.89
N THR A 39 4.37 27.23 68.06
CA THR A 39 4.58 27.06 66.61
C THR A 39 5.61 25.97 66.27
N PRO A 40 6.78 25.85 66.95
CA PRO A 40 7.72 24.75 66.70
C PRO A 40 7.15 23.37 67.05
N ASN A 41 6.44 23.25 68.18
CA ASN A 41 5.84 21.96 68.58
C ASN A 41 4.67 21.58 67.68
N LEU A 42 3.93 22.57 67.16
CA LEU A 42 2.86 22.36 66.20
C LEU A 42 3.39 21.79 64.88
N LEU A 43 4.50 22.33 64.36
CA LEU A 43 5.14 21.79 63.16
C LEU A 43 5.67 20.37 63.37
N VAL A 44 6.23 20.06 64.54
CA VAL A 44 6.68 18.68 64.87
C VAL A 44 5.51 17.69 64.87
N GLU A 45 4.37 18.05 65.45
CA GLU A 45 3.18 17.20 65.46
C GLU A 45 2.55 17.09 64.05
N ALA A 46 2.59 18.17 63.26
CA ALA A 46 2.16 18.17 61.86
C ALA A 46 3.00 17.21 61.00
N ASP A 47 4.33 17.28 61.14
CA ASP A 47 5.28 16.42 60.45
C ASP A 47 5.09 14.95 60.83
N ALA A 48 4.88 14.66 62.12
CA ALA A 48 4.59 13.31 62.60
C ALA A 48 3.26 12.77 62.05
N ALA A 49 2.22 13.61 61.99
CA ALA A 49 0.94 13.25 61.40
C ALA A 49 1.05 12.97 59.89
N TRP A 50 1.81 13.79 59.16
CA TRP A 50 2.04 13.63 57.73
C TRP A 50 2.82 12.33 57.44
N GLN A 51 3.90 12.06 58.18
CA GLN A 51 4.64 10.80 58.05
C GLN A 51 3.80 9.57 58.38
N ALA A 52 2.89 9.68 59.35
CA ALA A 52 1.94 8.63 59.70
C ALA A 52 0.75 8.51 58.71
N LYS A 53 0.68 9.37 57.68
CA LYS A 53 -0.46 9.45 56.73
C LYS A 53 -1.80 9.71 57.43
N HIS A 54 -1.78 10.40 58.56
CA HIS A 54 -2.98 10.85 59.25
C HIS A 54 -3.43 12.19 58.66
N TRP A 55 -4.07 12.12 57.49
CA TRP A 55 -4.37 13.29 56.66
C TRP A 55 -5.25 14.33 57.36
N GLU A 56 -6.28 13.92 58.11
CA GLU A 56 -7.14 14.82 58.89
C GLU A 56 -6.35 15.67 59.91
N ALA A 57 -5.48 15.02 60.69
CA ALA A 57 -4.63 15.70 61.67
C ALA A 57 -3.56 16.57 61.00
N THR A 58 -3.01 16.10 59.88
CA THR A 58 -2.03 16.83 59.09
C THR A 58 -2.59 18.14 58.55
N GLU A 59 -3.78 18.06 57.95
CA GLU A 59 -4.50 19.22 57.42
C GLU A 59 -4.81 20.22 58.53
N LEU A 60 -5.31 19.75 59.67
CA LEU A 60 -5.61 20.60 60.82
C LEU A 60 -4.37 21.34 61.35
N TYR A 61 -3.28 20.61 61.59
CA TYR A 61 -2.08 21.19 62.19
C TYR A 61 -1.36 22.15 61.25
N TYR A 62 -1.22 21.85 59.96
CA TYR A 62 -0.61 22.78 59.01
C TYR A 62 -1.51 23.97 58.68
N ALA A 63 -2.84 23.82 58.61
CA ALA A 63 -3.75 24.94 58.45
C ALA A 63 -3.61 25.93 59.62
N ALA A 64 -3.59 25.42 60.85
CA ALA A 64 -3.39 26.26 62.02
C ALA A 64 -1.97 26.86 62.11
N ALA A 65 -0.95 26.18 61.59
CA ALA A 65 0.40 26.73 61.52
C ALA A 65 0.46 27.97 60.63
N LEU A 66 -0.28 27.98 59.49
CA LEU A 66 -0.36 29.15 58.60
C LEU A 66 -1.04 30.38 59.23
N GLU A 67 -1.84 30.19 60.28
CA GLU A 67 -2.46 31.28 61.04
C GLU A 67 -1.52 31.89 62.09
N ARG A 68 -0.38 31.26 62.38
CA ARG A 68 0.58 31.72 63.39
C ARG A 68 1.44 32.88 62.86
N PRO A 69 1.43 34.06 63.51
CA PRO A 69 2.19 35.23 63.04
C PRO A 69 3.71 35.08 63.19
N ASP A 70 4.15 34.14 64.04
CA ASP A 70 5.55 33.80 64.29
C ASP A 70 6.08 32.67 63.38
N LEU A 71 5.29 32.19 62.42
CA LEU A 71 5.75 31.19 61.44
C LEU A 71 6.86 31.76 60.55
N VAL A 72 7.99 31.06 60.52
CA VAL A 72 9.16 31.48 59.76
C VAL A 72 8.92 31.29 58.26
N ARG A 73 9.26 32.30 57.45
CA ARG A 73 9.06 32.26 55.99
C ARG A 73 9.72 31.06 55.30
N SER A 74 10.84 30.55 55.82
CA SER A 74 11.53 29.39 55.25
C SER A 74 10.73 28.09 55.37
N GLU A 75 9.79 28.00 56.31
CA GLU A 75 8.94 26.81 56.54
C GLU A 75 7.71 26.80 55.61
N LEU A 76 7.31 27.97 55.08
CA LEU A 76 6.09 28.12 54.31
C LEU A 76 5.97 27.16 53.11
N PRO A 77 7.00 26.93 52.28
CA PRO A 77 6.89 26.00 51.15
C PRO A 77 6.53 24.58 51.59
N VAL A 78 7.16 24.08 52.67
CA VAL A 78 6.90 22.74 53.20
C VAL A 78 5.49 22.65 53.80
N VAL A 79 5.08 23.68 54.54
CA VAL A 79 3.74 23.76 55.12
C VAL A 79 2.67 23.79 54.04
N TYR A 80 2.83 24.61 52.99
CA TYR A 80 1.86 24.70 51.91
C TYR A 80 1.74 23.41 51.10
N VAL A 81 2.85 22.77 50.71
CA VAL A 81 2.79 21.55 49.88
C VAL A 81 2.16 20.39 50.66
N ARG A 82 2.52 20.23 51.94
CA ARG A 82 1.97 19.15 52.79
C ARG A 82 0.52 19.40 53.18
N LEU A 83 0.13 20.67 53.40
CA LEU A 83 -1.27 21.04 53.58
C LEU A 83 -2.09 20.72 52.33
N ALA A 84 -1.58 21.08 51.15
CA ALA A 84 -2.26 20.83 49.89
C ALA A 84 -2.39 19.32 49.60
N GLU A 85 -1.36 18.54 49.91
CA GLU A 85 -1.40 17.08 49.81
C GLU A 85 -2.45 16.49 50.75
N ALA A 86 -2.41 16.85 52.04
CA ALA A 86 -3.35 16.34 53.03
C ALA A 86 -4.80 16.74 52.69
N ALA A 87 -5.04 17.99 52.30
CA ALA A 87 -6.34 18.46 51.85
C ALA A 87 -6.84 17.70 50.61
N SER A 88 -5.95 17.43 49.64
CA SER A 88 -6.30 16.59 48.48
C SER A 88 -6.66 15.16 48.88
N GLN A 89 -5.93 14.54 49.81
CA GLN A 89 -6.23 13.19 50.31
C GLN A 89 -7.55 13.12 51.09
N ASN A 90 -7.93 14.20 51.77
CA ASN A 90 -9.23 14.32 52.46
C ASN A 90 -10.39 14.71 51.52
N GLY A 91 -10.12 14.94 50.23
CA GLY A 91 -11.14 15.40 49.27
C GLY A 91 -11.50 16.88 49.40
N HIS A 92 -10.75 17.66 50.19
CA HIS A 92 -10.91 19.10 50.36
C HIS A 92 -10.18 19.89 49.27
N TYR A 93 -10.52 19.64 48.00
CA TYR A 93 -9.81 20.19 46.84
C TYR A 93 -9.82 21.73 46.75
N HIS A 94 -10.84 22.40 47.31
CA HIS A 94 -10.85 23.87 47.42
C HIS A 94 -9.73 24.38 48.32
N GLN A 95 -9.48 23.71 49.44
CA GLN A 95 -8.42 24.08 50.39
C GLN A 95 -7.04 23.78 49.80
N ALA A 96 -6.89 22.63 49.14
CA ALA A 96 -5.68 22.29 48.41
C ALA A 96 -5.31 23.36 47.37
N ARG A 97 -6.29 23.76 46.53
CA ARG A 97 -6.11 24.86 45.56
C ARG A 97 -5.68 26.16 46.23
N ILE A 98 -6.36 26.57 47.30
CA ILE A 98 -6.07 27.85 47.98
C ILE A 98 -4.65 27.83 48.53
N ALA A 99 -4.24 26.73 49.18
CA ALA A 99 -2.88 26.58 49.71
C ALA A 99 -1.81 26.69 48.60
N LEU A 100 -2.04 26.02 47.46
CA LEU A 100 -1.12 26.03 46.32
C LEU A 100 -1.03 27.40 45.64
N GLU A 101 -2.17 28.09 45.44
CA GLU A 101 -2.20 29.45 44.87
C GLU A 101 -1.53 30.46 45.82
N GLN A 102 -1.74 30.33 47.14
CA GLN A 102 -1.06 31.18 48.12
C GLN A 102 0.45 30.96 48.13
N TRP A 103 0.91 29.72 48.00
CA TRP A 103 2.33 29.44 47.88
C TRP A 103 2.91 30.08 46.62
N ALA A 104 2.29 29.86 45.45
CA ALA A 104 2.75 30.42 44.19
C ALA A 104 2.76 31.97 44.17
N ASN A 105 1.85 32.61 44.90
CA ASN A 105 1.83 34.07 45.06
C ASN A 105 2.98 34.62 45.91
N GLN A 106 3.55 33.80 46.81
CA GLN A 106 4.66 34.21 47.67
C GLN A 106 6.02 33.80 47.09
N ASP A 107 6.06 32.67 46.39
CA ASP A 107 7.24 32.11 45.76
C ASP A 107 6.86 31.59 44.36
N THR A 108 7.19 32.38 43.35
CA THR A 108 6.89 32.03 41.95
C THR A 108 7.65 30.79 41.48
N ALA A 109 8.76 30.42 42.15
CA ALA A 109 9.50 29.19 41.83
C ALA A 109 8.73 27.93 42.23
N ALA A 110 7.64 28.05 43.01
CA ALA A 110 6.73 26.93 43.29
C ALA A 110 6.16 26.32 42.00
N LEU A 111 5.88 27.16 40.99
CA LEU A 111 5.36 26.77 39.68
C LEU A 111 6.36 25.95 38.85
N GLU A 112 7.64 25.92 39.24
CA GLU A 112 8.67 25.14 38.55
C GLU A 112 8.73 23.70 39.08
N ARG A 113 8.02 23.40 40.18
CA ARG A 113 8.12 22.12 40.88
C ARG A 113 7.01 21.15 40.46
N ALA A 114 7.43 19.92 40.16
CA ALA A 114 6.51 18.86 39.74
C ALA A 114 5.53 18.42 40.85
N ASP A 115 5.92 18.51 42.13
CA ASP A 115 5.04 18.18 43.26
C ASP A 115 3.90 19.20 43.41
N TRP A 116 4.17 20.50 43.17
CA TRP A 116 3.15 21.54 43.10
C TRP A 116 2.19 21.29 41.93
N GLU A 117 2.74 21.11 40.72
CA GLU A 117 1.98 20.90 39.48
C GLU A 117 1.00 19.74 39.62
N ARG A 118 1.48 18.59 40.10
CA ARG A 118 0.66 17.38 40.27
C ARG A 118 -0.53 17.61 41.21
N LEU A 119 -0.31 18.28 42.34
CA LEU A 119 -1.36 18.58 43.31
C LEU A 119 -2.35 19.62 42.76
N TYR A 120 -1.85 20.63 42.05
CA TYR A 120 -2.68 21.68 41.46
C TYR A 120 -3.60 21.11 40.37
N LEU A 121 -3.03 20.34 39.44
CA LEU A 121 -3.76 19.68 38.36
C LEU A 121 -4.82 18.73 38.91
N GLY A 122 -4.47 17.90 39.90
CA GLY A 122 -5.41 17.01 40.59
C GLY A 122 -6.57 17.75 41.24
N ALA A 123 -6.29 18.84 41.97
CA ALA A 123 -7.34 19.68 42.56
C ALA A 123 -8.23 20.35 41.49
N MET A 124 -7.65 20.81 40.38
CA MET A 124 -8.43 21.47 39.31
C MET A 124 -9.35 20.48 38.59
N ALA A 125 -8.87 19.27 38.32
CA ALA A 125 -9.66 18.19 37.74
C ALA A 125 -10.82 17.80 38.65
N ALA A 126 -10.55 17.57 39.95
CA ALA A 126 -11.58 17.19 40.92
C ALA A 126 -12.65 18.29 41.12
N LEU A 127 -12.28 19.56 40.93
CA LEU A 127 -13.20 20.70 40.99
C LEU A 127 -13.93 20.99 39.66
N GLY A 128 -13.70 20.20 38.61
CA GLY A 128 -14.30 20.40 37.29
C GLY A 128 -13.91 21.72 36.62
N LYS A 129 -12.68 22.22 36.88
CA LYS A 129 -12.19 23.50 36.34
C LYS A 129 -11.51 23.34 34.98
N THR A 130 -12.22 22.79 34.00
CA THR A 130 -11.69 22.46 32.66
C THR A 130 -11.08 23.66 31.93
N GLU A 131 -11.71 24.83 31.96
CA GLU A 131 -11.16 26.04 31.33
C GLU A 131 -9.82 26.46 31.96
N ARG A 132 -9.67 26.31 33.28
CA ARG A 132 -8.39 26.57 33.95
C ARG A 132 -7.33 25.55 33.55
N LEU A 133 -7.69 24.27 33.43
CA LEU A 133 -6.77 23.23 32.97
C LEU A 133 -6.30 23.49 31.53
N GLN A 134 -7.18 23.97 30.64
CA GLN A 134 -6.81 24.35 29.28
C GLN A 134 -5.85 25.55 29.25
N ASN A 135 -6.17 26.61 29.99
CA ASN A 135 -5.31 27.79 30.09
C ASN A 135 -3.94 27.43 30.70
N HIS A 136 -3.93 26.53 31.69
CA HIS A 136 -2.71 26.04 32.32
C HIS A 136 -1.84 25.23 31.35
N LEU A 137 -2.43 24.31 30.58
CA LEU A 137 -1.72 23.52 29.57
C LEU A 137 -1.02 24.42 28.56
N GLN A 138 -1.72 25.46 28.09
CA GLN A 138 -1.13 26.45 27.18
C GLN A 138 0.02 27.21 27.85
N TRP A 139 -0.14 27.62 29.11
CA TRP A 139 0.90 28.32 29.84
C TRP A 139 2.16 27.47 30.04
N VAL A 140 2.05 26.22 30.51
CA VAL A 140 3.24 25.34 30.72
C VAL A 140 3.98 25.07 29.41
N ARG A 141 3.24 24.94 28.31
CA ARG A 141 3.80 24.77 26.96
C ARG A 141 4.73 25.93 26.60
N ASP A 142 4.28 27.15 26.85
CA ASP A 142 5.00 28.38 26.48
C ASP A 142 6.02 28.84 27.53
N ALA A 143 5.94 28.32 28.75
CA ALA A 143 6.80 28.71 29.86
C ALA A 143 8.25 28.27 29.64
N VAL A 144 9.19 29.22 29.69
CA VAL A 144 10.63 28.98 29.51
C VAL A 144 11.31 28.55 30.81
N ASN A 145 10.77 28.99 31.95
CA ASN A 145 11.34 28.76 33.28
C ASN A 145 10.92 27.43 33.92
N VAL A 146 9.91 26.74 33.39
CA VAL A 146 9.51 25.42 33.91
C VAL A 146 10.53 24.37 33.46
N PRO A 147 11.20 23.66 34.40
CA PRO A 147 12.16 22.62 34.08
C PRO A 147 11.56 21.49 33.24
N TRP A 148 12.37 20.87 32.39
CA TRP A 148 11.93 19.78 31.52
C TRP A 148 11.27 18.62 32.29
N VAL A 149 11.83 18.22 33.44
CA VAL A 149 11.27 17.13 34.26
C VAL A 149 9.84 17.44 34.68
N THR A 150 9.59 18.69 35.09
CA THR A 150 8.24 19.16 35.44
C THR A 150 7.32 19.17 34.22
N LYS A 151 7.80 19.66 33.06
CA LYS A 151 7.03 19.62 31.80
C LYS A 151 6.65 18.20 31.40
N GLN A 152 7.57 17.24 31.53
CA GLN A 152 7.34 15.83 31.24
C GLN A 152 6.25 15.23 32.15
N GLU A 153 6.33 15.49 33.46
CA GLU A 153 5.29 15.04 34.41
C GLU A 153 3.91 15.64 34.11
N VAL A 154 3.87 16.94 33.77
CA VAL A 154 2.64 17.62 33.36
C VAL A 154 2.05 16.99 32.10
N ALA A 155 2.87 16.72 31.08
CA ALA A 155 2.41 16.09 29.84
C ALA A 155 1.81 14.70 30.09
N LEU A 156 2.48 13.88 30.92
CA LEU A 156 1.98 12.56 31.31
C LEU A 156 0.65 12.65 32.10
N TRP A 157 0.52 13.65 32.96
CA TRP A 157 -0.73 13.87 33.70
C TRP A 157 -1.88 14.27 32.75
N TYR A 158 -1.64 15.18 31.80
CA TYR A 158 -2.66 15.58 30.83
C TYR A 158 -3.05 14.44 29.90
N ALA A 159 -2.11 13.59 29.50
CA ALA A 159 -2.41 12.39 28.72
C ALA A 159 -3.38 11.46 29.47
N ASP A 160 -3.14 11.22 30.76
CA ASP A 160 -4.06 10.44 31.60
C ASP A 160 -5.41 11.14 31.79
N TYR A 161 -5.41 12.47 31.96
CA TYR A 161 -6.63 13.26 32.09
C TYR A 161 -7.49 13.14 30.83
N PHE A 162 -6.94 13.36 29.64
CA PHE A 162 -7.68 13.26 28.38
C PHE A 162 -8.17 11.83 28.13
N ARG A 163 -7.33 10.82 28.39
CA ARG A 163 -7.73 9.41 28.29
C ARG A 163 -8.90 9.06 29.22
N ALA A 164 -8.90 9.56 30.46
CA ALA A 164 -10.00 9.35 31.40
C ALA A 164 -11.32 10.03 30.96
N HIS A 165 -11.26 10.97 30.01
CA HIS A 165 -12.40 11.62 29.38
C HIS A 165 -12.65 11.12 27.96
N GLU A 166 -12.08 9.96 27.58
CA GLU A 166 -12.22 9.31 26.27
C GLU A 166 -11.72 10.15 25.08
N ASP A 167 -10.91 11.19 25.34
CA ASP A 167 -10.27 12.00 24.30
C ASP A 167 -8.87 11.44 23.97
N TYR A 168 -8.86 10.28 23.33
CA TYR A 168 -7.63 9.54 23.00
C TYR A 168 -6.71 10.30 22.03
N ALA A 169 -7.29 11.13 21.15
CA ALA A 169 -6.53 11.95 20.23
C ALA A 169 -5.71 13.02 20.98
N GLN A 170 -6.35 13.77 21.88
CA GLN A 170 -5.65 14.75 22.72
C GLN A 170 -4.68 14.07 23.71
N ALA A 171 -5.02 12.88 24.21
CA ALA A 171 -4.15 12.13 25.10
C ALA A 171 -2.78 11.81 24.47
N LEU A 172 -2.74 11.49 23.16
CA LEU A 172 -1.48 11.26 22.44
C LEU A 172 -0.86 12.56 21.91
N ASP A 173 -1.66 13.51 21.44
CA ASP A 173 -1.17 14.79 20.88
C ASP A 173 -0.42 15.63 21.92
N VAL A 174 -0.88 15.63 23.18
CA VAL A 174 -0.19 16.36 24.26
C VAL A 174 1.22 15.81 24.51
N LEU A 175 1.40 14.49 24.41
CA LEU A 175 2.70 13.86 24.57
C LEU A 175 3.63 14.20 23.40
N ASP A 176 3.15 14.11 22.16
CA ASP A 176 3.87 14.46 20.93
C ASP A 176 4.37 15.93 20.99
N THR A 177 3.46 16.83 21.36
CA THR A 177 3.72 18.27 21.52
C THR A 177 4.85 18.56 22.51
N PHE A 178 4.85 17.88 23.67
CA PHE A 178 5.87 18.08 24.68
C PHE A 178 7.19 17.40 24.29
N TYR A 179 7.13 16.23 23.67
CA TYR A 179 8.30 15.50 23.19
C TYR A 179 9.12 16.30 22.18
N ALA A 180 8.45 17.07 21.32
CA ALA A 180 9.11 18.00 20.39
C ALA A 180 9.95 19.08 21.10
N GLN A 181 9.64 19.41 22.36
CA GLN A 181 10.34 20.41 23.17
C GLN A 181 11.43 19.82 24.07
N ALA A 182 11.61 18.50 24.07
CA ALA A 182 12.62 17.84 24.88
C ALA A 182 14.02 18.39 24.55
N PRO A 183 14.85 18.72 25.56
CA PRO A 183 16.11 19.45 25.36
C PRO A 183 17.19 18.62 24.66
N ASP A 184 17.17 17.29 24.82
CA ASP A 184 18.16 16.38 24.26
C ASP A 184 17.59 14.96 24.07
N ILE A 185 18.42 14.07 23.51
CA ILE A 185 18.06 12.67 23.23
C ILE A 185 17.83 11.88 24.53
N GLN A 186 18.53 12.19 25.63
CA GLN A 186 18.34 11.48 26.89
C GLN A 186 16.98 11.81 27.51
N ALA A 187 16.58 13.08 27.47
CA ALA A 187 15.25 13.53 27.87
C ALA A 187 14.14 12.85 27.06
N ARG A 188 14.32 12.70 25.75
CA ARG A 188 13.39 11.97 24.88
C ARG A 188 13.29 10.48 25.23
N SER A 189 14.43 9.82 25.40
CA SER A 189 14.48 8.40 25.76
C SER A 189 13.83 8.13 27.13
N LEU A 190 14.03 9.00 28.12
CA LEU A 190 13.35 8.90 29.41
C LEU A 190 11.82 9.09 29.26
N PHE A 191 11.38 10.02 28.41
CA PHE A 191 9.96 10.25 28.18
C PHE A 191 9.30 9.04 27.48
N GLU A 192 9.97 8.45 26.50
CA GLU A 192 9.57 7.19 25.86
C GLU A 192 9.44 6.05 26.87
N HIS A 193 10.42 5.92 27.77
CA HIS A 193 10.42 4.88 28.80
C HIS A 193 9.23 5.02 29.76
N GLU A 194 9.00 6.22 30.30
CA GLU A 194 7.88 6.48 31.22
C GLU A 194 6.52 6.22 30.57
N PHE A 195 6.34 6.61 29.30
CA PHE A 195 5.10 6.32 28.59
C PHE A 195 4.94 4.83 28.30
N SER A 196 6.03 4.12 27.97
CA SER A 196 5.99 2.66 27.79
C SER A 196 5.58 1.92 29.06
N LEU A 197 6.04 2.36 30.24
CA LEU A 197 5.61 1.79 31.51
C LEU A 197 4.11 2.02 31.78
N LYS A 198 3.58 3.19 31.40
CA LYS A 198 2.13 3.45 31.48
C LYS A 198 1.34 2.54 30.54
N LEU A 199 1.78 2.40 29.29
CA LEU A 199 1.16 1.48 28.33
C LEU A 199 1.13 0.04 28.86
N ALA A 200 2.24 -0.44 29.42
CA ALA A 200 2.33 -1.79 30.00
C ALA A 200 1.38 -2.01 31.20
N ALA A 201 1.01 -0.94 31.92
CA ALA A 201 0.08 -1.00 33.05
C ALA A 201 -1.41 -0.95 32.63
N MET A 202 -1.70 -0.60 31.39
CA MET A 202 -3.08 -0.54 30.85
C MET A 202 -3.61 -1.94 30.54
N ASP A 203 -4.94 -2.10 30.55
CA ASP A 203 -5.60 -3.29 30.02
C ASP A 203 -5.71 -3.25 28.48
N ASP A 204 -6.13 -4.36 27.87
CA ASP A 204 -6.16 -4.50 26.41
C ASP A 204 -7.14 -3.51 25.76
N THR A 205 -8.28 -3.25 26.42
CA THR A 205 -9.29 -2.30 25.92
C THR A 205 -8.75 -0.88 25.90
N GLN A 206 -8.03 -0.49 26.96
CA GLN A 206 -7.41 0.83 27.07
C GLN A 206 -6.34 1.08 26.01
N VAL A 207 -5.54 0.06 25.68
CA VAL A 207 -4.53 0.17 24.62
C VAL A 207 -5.17 0.22 23.23
N ASP A 208 -6.20 -0.59 22.98
CA ASP A 208 -6.95 -0.57 21.72
C ASP A 208 -7.63 0.78 21.48
N ASP A 209 -8.26 1.34 22.51
CA ASP A 209 -8.91 2.65 22.47
C ASP A 209 -7.91 3.77 22.12
N LEU A 210 -6.74 3.79 22.78
CA LEU A 210 -5.66 4.73 22.46
C LEU A 210 -5.15 4.55 21.03
N ALA A 211 -5.00 3.30 20.58
CA ALA A 211 -4.53 3.01 19.25
C ALA A 211 -5.51 3.45 18.15
N GLY A 212 -6.78 3.68 18.47
CA GLY A 212 -7.76 4.30 17.57
C GLY A 212 -7.36 5.70 17.09
N ALA A 213 -6.49 6.40 17.82
CA ALA A 213 -5.94 7.71 17.42
C ALA A 213 -4.65 7.61 16.58
N VAL A 214 -4.13 6.40 16.33
CA VAL A 214 -2.95 6.18 15.48
C VAL A 214 -3.38 6.16 14.01
N THR A 215 -2.67 6.91 13.17
CA THR A 215 -2.90 7.05 11.73
C THR A 215 -1.62 6.72 10.96
N PRO A 216 -1.70 6.38 9.66
CA PRO A 216 -0.52 6.13 8.84
C PRO A 216 0.48 7.30 8.80
N ALA A 217 0.01 8.53 9.02
CA ALA A 217 0.81 9.75 9.01
C ALA A 217 1.60 9.98 10.31
N ASN A 218 1.12 9.48 11.45
CA ASN A 218 1.74 9.70 12.77
C ASN A 218 2.33 8.44 13.39
N GLN A 219 2.05 7.24 12.87
CA GLN A 219 2.48 5.96 13.45
C GLN A 219 4.00 5.81 13.68
N TRP A 220 4.83 6.62 13.02
CA TRP A 220 6.29 6.52 13.12
C TRP A 220 6.90 7.33 14.27
N ARG A 221 6.18 8.29 14.84
CA ARG A 221 6.70 9.22 15.86
C ARG A 221 6.16 8.90 17.26
N PHE A 222 6.85 9.39 18.29
CA PHE A 222 6.34 9.36 19.66
C PHE A 222 5.06 10.23 19.78
N PRO A 223 4.04 9.83 20.56
CA PRO A 223 3.89 8.56 21.29
C PRO A 223 3.26 7.42 20.46
N TYR A 224 2.76 7.73 19.26
CA TYR A 224 1.96 6.83 18.43
C TYR A 224 2.67 5.52 18.08
N ALA A 225 3.98 5.58 17.82
CA ALA A 225 4.80 4.39 17.55
C ALA A 225 4.79 3.40 18.72
N LEU A 226 4.90 3.90 19.96
CA LEU A 226 4.86 3.07 21.16
C LEU A 226 3.47 2.47 21.39
N THR A 227 2.41 3.27 21.19
CA THR A 227 1.03 2.80 21.30
C THR A 227 0.71 1.71 20.28
N ALA A 228 1.09 1.92 19.01
CA ALA A 228 0.89 0.95 17.94
C ALA A 228 1.69 -0.35 18.18
N PHE A 229 2.92 -0.22 18.67
CA PHE A 229 3.77 -1.37 18.98
C PHE A 229 3.18 -2.18 20.14
N GLU A 230 2.80 -1.54 21.25
CA GLU A 230 2.19 -2.23 22.40
C GLU A 230 0.90 -2.96 22.00
N ARG A 231 0.05 -2.33 21.19
CA ARG A 231 -1.15 -2.98 20.64
C ARG A 231 -0.79 -4.24 19.85
N GLY A 232 0.17 -4.15 18.93
CA GLY A 232 0.61 -5.31 18.15
C GLY A 232 1.19 -6.43 19.02
N VAL A 233 1.91 -6.10 20.09
CA VAL A 233 2.41 -7.08 21.07
C VAL A 233 1.27 -7.80 21.78
N ARG A 234 0.18 -7.11 22.11
CA ARG A 234 -1.01 -7.70 22.76
C ARG A 234 -1.83 -8.58 21.82
N ILE A 235 -1.96 -8.16 20.56
CA ILE A 235 -2.65 -8.96 19.53
C ILE A 235 -1.88 -10.24 19.23
N ALA A 236 -0.53 -10.21 19.29
CA ALA A 236 0.37 -11.36 19.12
C ALA A 236 0.29 -12.38 20.28
N SER A 237 -0.93 -12.86 20.55
CA SER A 237 -1.26 -13.84 21.58
C SER A 237 -0.88 -15.27 21.18
N ASP A 238 -0.97 -15.60 19.89
CA ASP A 238 -0.60 -16.90 19.32
C ASP A 238 0.18 -16.78 18.01
N LYS A 239 0.52 -17.93 17.42
CA LYS A 239 1.32 -18.02 16.19
C LYS A 239 0.59 -17.48 14.95
N GLU A 240 -0.74 -17.61 14.90
CA GLU A 240 -1.55 -17.16 13.77
C GLU A 240 -1.68 -15.63 13.81
N ALA A 241 -2.05 -15.07 14.96
CA ALA A 241 -2.12 -13.63 15.19
C ALA A 241 -0.75 -12.95 15.03
N TRP A 242 0.32 -13.58 15.55
CA TRP A 242 1.70 -13.13 15.37
C TRP A 242 2.08 -12.92 13.90
N SER A 243 1.68 -13.84 13.02
CA SER A 243 2.03 -13.75 11.60
C SER A 243 1.39 -12.56 10.89
N ALA A 244 0.25 -12.07 11.39
CA ALA A 244 -0.44 -10.92 10.81
C ALA A 244 0.24 -9.60 11.18
N ASP A 245 0.69 -9.46 12.44
CA ASP A 245 1.22 -8.19 12.96
C ASP A 245 2.75 -8.11 13.02
N TRP A 246 3.46 -9.23 12.80
CA TRP A 246 4.92 -9.27 12.84
C TRP A 246 5.56 -8.20 11.97
N ARG A 247 5.03 -7.97 10.76
CA ARG A 247 5.58 -6.96 9.84
C ARG A 247 5.44 -5.55 10.42
N THR A 248 4.28 -5.22 10.96
CA THR A 248 4.03 -3.93 11.62
C THR A 248 4.97 -3.72 12.79
N LEU A 249 5.12 -4.72 13.66
CA LEU A 249 6.04 -4.66 14.81
C LEU A 249 7.49 -4.51 14.37
N ARG A 250 7.91 -5.25 13.34
CA ARG A 250 9.24 -5.16 12.75
C ARG A 250 9.52 -3.78 12.17
N ASP A 251 8.59 -3.26 11.38
CA ASP A 251 8.75 -1.97 10.70
C ASP A 251 8.79 -0.83 11.73
N LEU A 252 7.97 -0.87 12.79
CA LEU A 252 8.02 0.09 13.91
C LEU A 252 9.35 -0.01 14.71
N ALA A 253 9.84 -1.22 14.98
CA ALA A 253 11.11 -1.43 15.68
C ALA A 253 12.34 -1.01 14.84
N ALA A 254 12.22 -1.06 13.50
CA ALA A 254 13.29 -0.71 12.58
C ALA A 254 13.32 0.78 12.23
N SER A 255 12.16 1.38 11.97
CA SER A 255 12.03 2.65 11.25
C SER A 255 11.31 3.75 12.01
N SER A 256 10.95 3.55 13.29
CA SER A 256 10.36 4.63 14.09
C SER A 256 11.37 5.76 14.36
N GLU A 257 10.83 6.97 14.56
CA GLU A 257 11.56 8.20 14.86
C GLU A 257 11.88 8.34 16.37
N LEU A 258 11.84 7.23 17.11
CA LEU A 258 12.11 7.20 18.55
C LEU A 258 13.59 7.46 18.86
N ALA A 259 13.84 8.06 20.02
CA ALA A 259 15.19 8.28 20.56
C ALA A 259 15.85 6.98 21.00
N ASP A 260 15.08 6.03 21.57
CA ASP A 260 15.57 4.71 21.95
C ASP A 260 14.67 3.58 21.39
N PRO A 261 15.01 3.03 20.21
CA PRO A 261 14.28 1.89 19.63
C PRO A 261 14.70 0.53 20.22
N ILE A 262 15.69 0.47 21.12
CA ILE A 262 16.23 -0.80 21.63
C ILE A 262 15.18 -1.65 22.37
N PRO A 263 14.30 -1.09 23.23
CA PRO A 263 13.25 -1.85 23.90
C PRO A 263 12.30 -2.56 22.91
N LEU A 264 11.91 -1.88 21.82
CA LEU A 264 11.05 -2.45 20.78
C LEU A 264 11.74 -3.62 20.08
N ARG A 265 13.01 -3.45 19.70
CA ARG A 265 13.81 -4.50 19.06
C ARG A 265 13.99 -5.73 19.96
N ASN A 266 14.24 -5.51 21.25
CA ASN A 266 14.35 -6.60 22.22
C ASN A 266 13.03 -7.35 22.38
N LYS A 267 11.90 -6.62 22.45
CA LYS A 267 10.58 -7.24 22.58
C LYS A 267 10.19 -8.02 21.32
N LEU A 268 10.50 -7.47 20.14
CA LEU A 268 10.33 -8.16 18.86
C LEU A 268 11.14 -9.46 18.82
N ALA A 269 12.42 -9.42 19.22
CA ALA A 269 13.28 -10.60 19.24
C ALA A 269 12.77 -11.69 20.22
N GLU A 270 12.18 -11.30 21.35
CA GLU A 270 11.52 -12.24 22.28
C GLU A 270 10.34 -12.95 21.61
N LEU A 271 9.48 -12.20 20.90
CA LEU A 271 8.33 -12.75 20.19
C LEU A 271 8.76 -13.63 19.00
N GLU A 272 9.79 -13.24 18.26
CA GLU A 272 10.40 -14.04 17.19
C GLU A 272 10.97 -15.36 17.73
N ALA A 273 11.63 -15.33 18.88
CA ALA A 273 12.14 -16.54 19.53
C ALA A 273 10.99 -17.46 20.00
N ARG A 274 9.86 -16.89 20.42
CA ARG A 274 8.70 -17.63 20.94
C ARG A 274 7.84 -18.25 19.83
N TYR A 275 7.52 -17.48 18.79
CA TYR A 275 6.57 -17.88 17.74
C TYR A 275 7.25 -18.27 16.42
N GLY A 276 8.56 -18.03 16.31
CA GLY A 276 9.32 -18.16 15.07
C GLY A 276 9.14 -16.93 14.17
N VAL A 277 10.08 -16.70 13.25
CA VAL A 277 9.92 -15.65 12.23
C VAL A 277 8.88 -16.14 11.20
N PRO A 278 7.78 -15.41 10.96
CA PRO A 278 6.81 -15.76 9.93
C PRO A 278 7.50 -15.79 8.57
N ARG A 279 7.51 -16.96 7.92
CA ARG A 279 8.06 -17.11 6.58
C ARG A 279 6.95 -16.90 5.56
N ILE A 280 7.23 -16.08 4.57
CA ILE A 280 6.35 -15.96 3.40
C ILE A 280 6.59 -17.21 2.56
N GLY A 281 5.68 -18.18 2.64
CA GLY A 281 5.72 -19.35 1.78
C GLY A 281 5.12 -19.04 0.41
N LEU A 282 5.92 -19.16 -0.64
CA LEU A 282 5.50 -18.96 -2.03
C LEU A 282 5.72 -20.23 -2.85
N ALA A 283 4.68 -20.68 -3.56
CA ALA A 283 4.83 -21.73 -4.56
C ALA A 283 4.96 -21.13 -5.96
N LEU A 284 5.88 -21.63 -6.77
CA LEU A 284 5.99 -21.29 -8.20
C LEU A 284 5.63 -22.53 -9.03
N ALA A 285 4.44 -22.52 -9.63
CA ALA A 285 3.96 -23.59 -10.51
C ALA A 285 4.44 -23.30 -11.94
N LEU A 286 5.59 -23.86 -12.34
CA LEU A 286 6.26 -23.54 -13.60
C LEU A 286 6.61 -24.79 -14.40
N PRO A 287 6.56 -24.74 -15.76
CA PRO A 287 7.08 -25.81 -16.59
C PRO A 287 8.61 -25.67 -16.65
N VAL A 288 9.33 -26.40 -15.78
CA VAL A 288 10.80 -26.37 -15.71
C VAL A 288 11.45 -27.52 -16.48
N THR A 289 10.64 -28.43 -17.01
CA THR A 289 11.03 -29.47 -17.98
C THR A 289 10.16 -29.38 -19.24
N GLY A 290 10.48 -30.18 -20.26
CA GLY A 290 9.68 -30.22 -21.49
C GLY A 290 9.87 -28.99 -22.40
N PRO A 291 8.95 -28.77 -23.37
CA PRO A 291 9.10 -27.75 -24.42
C PRO A 291 9.21 -26.31 -23.91
N TYR A 292 8.63 -26.02 -22.73
CA TYR A 292 8.60 -24.69 -22.13
C TYR A 292 9.63 -24.48 -21.01
N ALA A 293 10.52 -25.45 -20.77
CA ALA A 293 11.54 -25.41 -19.72
C ALA A 293 12.37 -24.11 -19.72
N LYS A 294 12.77 -23.64 -20.90
CA LYS A 294 13.57 -22.41 -21.05
C LYS A 294 12.85 -21.18 -20.49
N VAL A 295 11.53 -21.13 -20.59
CA VAL A 295 10.72 -20.04 -20.04
C VAL A 295 10.65 -20.16 -18.52
N GLY A 296 10.32 -21.35 -18.00
CA GLY A 296 10.26 -21.58 -16.55
C GLY A 296 11.58 -21.27 -15.85
N VAL A 297 12.72 -21.67 -16.43
CA VAL A 297 14.07 -21.39 -15.89
C VAL A 297 14.39 -19.89 -15.88
N LYS A 298 13.93 -19.11 -16.86
CA LYS A 298 14.12 -17.65 -16.86
C LYS A 298 13.33 -16.96 -15.75
N ILE A 299 12.08 -17.38 -15.54
CA ILE A 299 11.25 -16.89 -14.43
C ILE A 299 11.90 -17.23 -13.09
N LEU A 300 12.36 -18.47 -12.90
CA LEU A 300 13.05 -18.87 -11.68
C LEU A 300 14.32 -18.06 -11.43
N ARG A 301 15.05 -17.68 -12.47
CA ARG A 301 16.24 -16.85 -12.34
C ARG A 301 15.90 -15.46 -11.82
N GLY A 302 14.87 -14.82 -12.37
CA GLY A 302 14.38 -13.53 -11.89
C GLY A 302 13.89 -13.62 -10.45
N ALA A 303 13.11 -14.66 -10.12
CA ALA A 303 12.66 -14.91 -8.77
C ALA A 303 13.85 -15.10 -7.81
N GLY A 304 14.85 -15.91 -8.16
CA GLY A 304 16.04 -16.11 -7.32
C GLY A 304 16.78 -14.80 -6.99
N LEU A 305 16.93 -13.91 -7.97
CA LEU A 305 17.53 -12.59 -7.76
C LEU A 305 16.69 -11.73 -6.79
N ALA A 306 15.37 -11.70 -6.97
CA ALA A 306 14.48 -10.97 -6.07
C ALA A 306 14.48 -11.56 -4.65
N GLN A 307 14.63 -12.88 -4.51
CA GLN A 307 14.65 -13.56 -3.20
C GLN A 307 15.86 -13.09 -2.39
N TRP A 308 17.00 -13.02 -3.05
CA TRP A 308 18.23 -12.54 -2.44
C TRP A 308 18.14 -11.07 -2.02
N ARG A 309 17.55 -10.20 -2.84
CA ARG A 309 17.34 -8.78 -2.48
C ARG A 309 16.40 -8.63 -1.29
N LEU A 310 15.27 -9.35 -1.29
CA LEU A 310 14.32 -9.36 -0.17
C LEU A 310 15.00 -9.83 1.12
N ALA A 311 15.86 -10.85 1.06
CA ALA A 311 16.61 -11.32 2.22
C ALA A 311 17.57 -10.25 2.78
N GLN A 312 18.19 -9.42 1.93
CA GLN A 312 19.02 -8.29 2.37
C GLN A 312 18.20 -7.19 3.05
N GLU A 313 16.93 -7.06 2.66
CA GLU A 313 15.94 -6.14 3.28
C GLU A 313 15.25 -6.77 4.51
N GLY A 314 15.71 -7.94 4.97
CA GLY A 314 15.15 -8.63 6.14
C GLY A 314 13.80 -9.31 5.90
N VAL A 315 13.44 -9.59 4.64
CA VAL A 315 12.24 -10.33 4.24
C VAL A 315 12.65 -11.74 3.78
N ASP A 316 12.39 -12.75 4.62
CA ASP A 316 12.67 -14.15 4.29
C ASP A 316 11.49 -14.79 3.55
N VAL A 317 11.67 -15.05 2.26
CA VAL A 317 10.68 -15.72 1.39
C VAL A 317 11.12 -17.14 1.11
N GLU A 318 10.32 -18.12 1.54
CA GLU A 318 10.53 -19.53 1.23
C GLU A 318 9.88 -19.86 -0.13
N ILE A 319 10.69 -20.19 -1.14
CA ILE A 319 10.19 -20.52 -2.48
C ILE A 319 10.16 -22.04 -2.68
N LYS A 320 8.99 -22.56 -3.08
CA LYS A 320 8.84 -23.94 -3.54
C LYS A 320 8.48 -24.00 -5.01
N VAL A 321 9.37 -24.56 -5.82
CA VAL A 321 9.11 -24.78 -7.25
C VAL A 321 8.34 -26.08 -7.46
N VAL A 322 7.19 -25.99 -8.12
CA VAL A 322 6.38 -27.13 -8.55
C VAL A 322 6.44 -27.23 -10.07
N ASN A 323 7.05 -28.31 -10.56
CA ASN A 323 7.15 -28.56 -11.99
C ASN A 323 5.82 -29.04 -12.58
N THR A 324 5.12 -28.19 -13.34
CA THR A 324 3.80 -28.49 -13.91
C THR A 324 3.82 -29.54 -15.04
N GLU A 325 5.00 -29.95 -15.49
CA GLU A 325 5.17 -31.01 -16.50
C GLU A 325 5.50 -32.36 -15.86
N ALA A 326 5.73 -32.41 -14.55
CA ALA A 326 6.04 -33.65 -13.85
C ALA A 326 4.75 -34.36 -13.38
N PRO A 327 4.67 -35.70 -13.42
CA PRO A 327 3.52 -36.44 -12.90
C PRO A 327 3.19 -36.09 -11.45
N GLY A 328 1.90 -36.04 -11.10
CA GLY A 328 1.42 -35.77 -9.74
C GLY A 328 1.84 -34.41 -9.19
N TRP A 329 2.04 -33.41 -10.04
CA TRP A 329 2.37 -32.06 -9.59
C TRP A 329 1.19 -31.40 -8.87
N GLU A 330 -0.04 -31.76 -9.25
CA GLU A 330 -1.28 -31.25 -8.65
C GLU A 330 -1.34 -31.58 -7.17
N ALA A 331 -1.15 -32.86 -6.82
CA ALA A 331 -1.13 -33.33 -5.43
C ALA A 331 -0.01 -32.67 -4.63
N ARG A 332 1.21 -32.58 -5.21
CA ARG A 332 2.35 -31.93 -4.56
C ARG A 332 2.12 -30.45 -4.26
N LEU A 333 1.37 -29.74 -5.10
CA LEU A 333 0.99 -28.35 -4.85
C LEU A 333 -0.09 -28.25 -3.77
N ALA A 334 -1.11 -29.11 -3.84
CA ALA A 334 -2.19 -29.15 -2.86
C ALA A 334 -1.69 -29.47 -1.43
N GLU A 335 -0.75 -30.42 -1.33
CA GLU A 335 -0.15 -30.91 -0.07
C GLU A 335 0.95 -30.00 0.51
N LEU A 336 1.29 -28.87 -0.13
CA LEU A 336 2.25 -27.94 0.48
C LEU A 336 1.77 -27.48 1.86
N PRO A 337 2.68 -27.20 2.80
CA PRO A 337 2.31 -26.65 4.11
C PRO A 337 1.39 -25.42 4.02
N SER A 338 0.60 -25.18 5.06
CA SER A 338 -0.39 -24.09 5.09
C SER A 338 0.23 -22.69 4.99
N HIS A 339 1.49 -22.51 5.37
CA HIS A 339 2.19 -21.22 5.23
C HIS A 339 2.55 -20.86 3.78
N PHE A 340 2.43 -21.79 2.82
CA PHE A 340 2.56 -21.51 1.38
C PHE A 340 1.28 -20.86 0.82
N THR A 341 0.98 -19.65 1.26
CA THR A 341 -0.33 -19.02 1.01
C THR A 341 -0.48 -18.41 -0.39
N VAL A 342 0.63 -18.21 -1.11
CA VAL A 342 0.62 -17.58 -2.43
C VAL A 342 1.18 -18.56 -3.49
N VAL A 343 0.59 -18.55 -4.69
CA VAL A 343 1.06 -19.32 -5.84
C VAL A 343 1.28 -18.40 -7.04
N GLY A 344 2.47 -18.43 -7.62
CA GLY A 344 2.77 -17.81 -8.92
C GLY A 344 2.70 -18.81 -10.06
N GLY A 345 2.03 -18.44 -11.15
CA GLY A 345 1.74 -19.32 -12.26
C GLY A 345 0.42 -20.08 -12.09
N PRO A 346 0.12 -21.06 -12.96
CA PRO A 346 0.98 -21.57 -14.03
C PRO A 346 1.01 -20.69 -15.28
N LEU A 347 1.83 -21.10 -16.25
CA LEU A 347 1.96 -20.45 -17.57
C LEU A 347 1.03 -21.03 -18.64
N ARG A 348 0.47 -22.22 -18.40
CA ARG A 348 -0.32 -22.95 -19.37
C ARG A 348 -1.77 -23.04 -18.91
N ILE A 349 -2.69 -22.76 -19.83
CA ILE A 349 -4.12 -22.84 -19.55
C ILE A 349 -4.53 -24.25 -19.11
N ASP A 350 -3.93 -25.30 -19.68
CA ASP A 350 -4.23 -26.68 -19.30
C ASP A 350 -3.82 -26.98 -17.85
N ALA A 351 -2.70 -26.43 -17.38
CA ALA A 351 -2.27 -26.57 -16.00
C ALA A 351 -3.18 -25.75 -15.06
N PHE A 352 -3.59 -24.55 -15.47
CA PHE A 352 -4.50 -23.71 -14.68
C PHE A 352 -5.89 -24.33 -14.50
N LYS A 353 -6.41 -25.00 -15.55
CA LYS A 353 -7.67 -25.75 -15.49
C LYS A 353 -7.71 -26.79 -14.38
N ARG A 354 -6.57 -27.40 -14.06
CA ARG A 354 -6.44 -28.37 -12.97
C ARG A 354 -6.79 -27.77 -11.60
N PHE A 355 -6.87 -26.45 -11.45
CA PHE A 355 -7.27 -25.82 -10.19
C PHE A 355 -8.78 -25.80 -9.95
N TYR A 356 -9.60 -26.09 -10.96
CA TYR A 356 -11.06 -26.04 -10.81
C TYR A 356 -11.80 -27.21 -11.50
N GLU A 357 -11.06 -28.14 -12.13
CA GLU A 357 -11.61 -29.41 -12.59
C GLU A 357 -11.95 -30.32 -11.39
N ALA A 358 -13.19 -30.81 -11.31
CA ALA A 358 -13.68 -31.59 -10.17
C ALA A 358 -12.85 -32.84 -9.83
N ASP A 359 -12.27 -33.50 -10.84
CA ASP A 359 -11.46 -34.72 -10.66
C ASP A 359 -9.96 -34.43 -10.45
N SER A 360 -9.57 -33.15 -10.35
CA SER A 360 -8.17 -32.77 -10.18
C SER A 360 -7.75 -32.77 -8.71
N PRO A 361 -6.57 -33.35 -8.37
CA PRO A 361 -6.01 -33.24 -7.02
C PRO A 361 -5.72 -31.79 -6.58
N ALA A 362 -5.71 -30.83 -7.50
CA ALA A 362 -5.49 -29.41 -7.22
C ALA A 362 -6.77 -28.57 -7.17
N ALA A 363 -7.96 -29.17 -7.24
CA ALA A 363 -9.24 -28.44 -7.23
C ALA A 363 -9.43 -27.52 -6.01
N GLY A 364 -8.87 -27.90 -4.85
CA GLY A 364 -8.96 -27.10 -3.63
C GLY A 364 -7.83 -26.08 -3.42
N VAL A 365 -6.99 -25.83 -4.43
CA VAL A 365 -5.87 -24.89 -4.32
C VAL A 365 -6.37 -23.45 -4.26
N LEU A 366 -7.39 -23.09 -5.04
CA LEU A 366 -7.93 -21.72 -5.12
C LEU A 366 -8.56 -21.25 -3.80
N GLU A 367 -9.12 -22.17 -3.00
CA GLU A 367 -9.70 -21.83 -1.69
C GLU A 367 -8.64 -21.70 -0.58
N LYS A 368 -7.47 -22.31 -0.76
CA LYS A 368 -6.43 -22.39 0.27
C LYS A 368 -5.28 -21.43 0.02
N ARG A 369 -5.06 -21.05 -1.23
CA ARG A 369 -3.91 -20.23 -1.65
C ARG A 369 -4.36 -19.17 -2.65
N ALA A 370 -3.85 -17.96 -2.48
CA ALA A 370 -4.03 -16.90 -3.46
C ALA A 370 -3.20 -17.21 -4.71
N VAL A 371 -3.87 -17.48 -5.83
CA VAL A 371 -3.21 -17.85 -7.09
C VAL A 371 -3.12 -16.65 -8.02
N PHE A 372 -1.89 -16.30 -8.39
CA PHE A 372 -1.54 -15.28 -9.37
C PHE A 372 -1.06 -15.94 -10.66
N ALA A 373 -1.97 -16.13 -11.61
CA ALA A 373 -1.69 -16.85 -12.84
C ALA A 373 -0.84 -16.02 -13.81
N PHE A 374 0.08 -16.69 -14.50
CA PHE A 374 0.91 -16.11 -15.57
C PHE A 374 0.24 -16.33 -16.93
N LEU A 375 -1.02 -15.91 -17.02
CA LEU A 375 -1.91 -16.13 -18.17
C LEU A 375 -2.61 -14.83 -18.54
N SER A 376 -2.87 -14.63 -19.84
CA SER A 376 -3.59 -13.45 -20.33
C SER A 376 -5.10 -13.47 -20.08
N SER A 377 -5.63 -14.56 -19.51
CA SER A 377 -7.04 -14.79 -19.21
C SER A 377 -7.17 -15.96 -18.24
N LEU A 378 -8.08 -15.84 -17.26
CA LEU A 378 -8.40 -16.91 -16.29
C LEU A 378 -9.53 -17.84 -16.77
N GLY A 379 -10.07 -17.59 -17.96
CA GLY A 379 -11.09 -18.46 -18.55
C GLY A 379 -12.46 -18.13 -17.98
N ASP A 380 -13.11 -19.12 -17.37
CA ASP A 380 -14.46 -18.98 -16.80
C ASP A 380 -14.45 -18.52 -15.34
N LEU A 381 -13.26 -18.37 -14.74
CA LEU A 381 -13.09 -17.87 -13.38
C LEU A 381 -13.19 -16.34 -13.32
N THR A 382 -13.64 -15.84 -12.16
CA THR A 382 -13.76 -14.42 -11.85
C THR A 382 -12.41 -13.89 -11.36
N GLU A 383 -11.76 -13.04 -12.16
CA GLU A 383 -10.54 -12.33 -11.76
C GLU A 383 -10.80 -11.46 -10.54
N GLY A 384 -9.88 -11.49 -9.57
CA GLY A 384 -9.99 -10.73 -8.33
C GLY A 384 -10.81 -11.40 -7.21
N LYS A 385 -11.45 -12.53 -7.52
CA LYS A 385 -12.22 -13.34 -6.56
C LYS A 385 -11.72 -14.77 -6.48
N ASP A 386 -11.72 -15.48 -7.61
CA ASP A 386 -11.34 -16.90 -7.65
C ASP A 386 -9.82 -17.06 -7.82
N ALA A 387 -9.21 -16.15 -8.57
CA ALA A 387 -7.77 -16.04 -8.79
C ALA A 387 -7.43 -14.65 -9.33
N TRP A 388 -6.14 -14.32 -9.37
CA TRP A 388 -5.62 -13.06 -9.90
C TRP A 388 -4.71 -13.33 -11.09
N ARG A 389 -4.58 -12.33 -11.95
CA ARG A 389 -3.59 -12.36 -13.02
C ARG A 389 -2.36 -11.57 -12.62
N PHE A 390 -1.19 -12.08 -12.97
CA PHE A 390 0.08 -11.37 -12.94
C PHE A 390 0.76 -11.54 -14.30
N PHE A 391 0.09 -11.03 -15.33
CA PHE A 391 0.48 -11.17 -16.73
C PHE A 391 -0.29 -10.18 -17.60
N THR A 392 0.18 -9.86 -18.79
CA THR A 392 -0.54 -9.00 -19.74
C THR A 392 -1.82 -9.66 -20.27
N SER A 393 -2.96 -8.94 -20.24
CA SER A 393 -4.19 -9.40 -20.91
C SER A 393 -4.28 -8.92 -22.35
N ARG A 394 -5.20 -9.54 -23.10
CA ARG A 394 -5.56 -9.07 -24.45
C ARG A 394 -6.18 -7.67 -24.43
N ASN A 395 -6.90 -7.32 -23.37
CA ASN A 395 -7.49 -6.01 -23.21
C ASN A 395 -6.39 -4.96 -22.99
N ASP A 396 -5.35 -5.28 -22.20
CA ASP A 396 -4.19 -4.40 -22.00
C ASP A 396 -3.48 -4.09 -23.32
N GLU A 397 -3.24 -5.11 -24.15
CA GLU A 397 -2.65 -4.96 -25.49
C GLU A 397 -3.46 -4.01 -26.37
N VAL A 398 -4.76 -4.25 -26.48
CA VAL A 398 -5.65 -3.46 -27.32
C VAL A 398 -5.82 -2.04 -26.77
N ARG A 399 -6.06 -1.89 -25.46
CA ARG A 399 -6.28 -0.60 -24.80
C ARG A 399 -5.07 0.31 -25.00
N SER A 400 -3.85 -0.23 -24.85
CA SER A 400 -2.61 0.51 -25.11
C SER A 400 -2.52 1.03 -26.56
N LEU A 401 -2.93 0.22 -27.54
CA LEU A 401 -2.96 0.61 -28.96
C LEU A 401 -4.02 1.68 -29.25
N VAL A 402 -5.22 1.53 -28.68
CA VAL A 402 -6.31 2.50 -28.85
C VAL A 402 -5.98 3.84 -28.20
N HIS A 403 -5.39 3.85 -27.00
CA HIS A 403 -4.94 5.10 -26.37
C HIS A 403 -3.92 5.84 -27.23
N LEU A 404 -2.98 5.14 -27.86
CA LEU A 404 -2.06 5.79 -28.81
C LEU A 404 -2.83 6.42 -29.97
N THR A 405 -3.72 5.68 -30.62
CA THR A 405 -4.39 6.21 -31.83
C THR A 405 -5.36 7.32 -31.50
N VAL A 406 -6.22 7.14 -30.51
CA VAL A 406 -7.29 8.10 -30.21
C VAL A 406 -6.74 9.30 -29.44
N ASP A 407 -6.07 9.07 -28.30
CA ASP A 407 -5.71 10.16 -27.41
C ASP A 407 -4.44 10.89 -27.85
N LYS A 408 -3.44 10.15 -28.36
CA LYS A 408 -2.13 10.73 -28.69
C LYS A 408 -2.02 11.16 -30.15
N LEU A 409 -2.65 10.44 -31.07
CA LEU A 409 -2.59 10.72 -32.51
C LEU A 409 -3.85 11.40 -33.06
N GLY A 410 -4.96 11.46 -32.30
CA GLY A 410 -6.22 12.05 -32.75
C GLY A 410 -6.96 11.23 -33.83
N ILE A 411 -6.56 9.98 -34.05
CA ILE A 411 -7.15 9.07 -35.03
C ILE A 411 -8.29 8.31 -34.35
N THR A 412 -9.51 8.82 -34.52
CA THR A 412 -10.72 8.19 -33.97
C THR A 412 -11.39 7.19 -34.90
N ASP A 413 -11.16 7.30 -36.21
CA ASP A 413 -11.74 6.39 -37.21
C ASP A 413 -10.76 5.26 -37.51
N LEU A 414 -11.17 4.04 -37.18
CA LEU A 414 -10.33 2.84 -37.12
C LEU A 414 -10.93 1.73 -38.00
N ALA A 415 -10.09 0.77 -38.40
CA ALA A 415 -10.52 -0.43 -39.09
C ALA A 415 -9.91 -1.68 -38.47
N VAL A 416 -10.51 -2.84 -38.77
CA VAL A 416 -10.02 -4.15 -38.33
C VAL A 416 -9.89 -5.09 -39.51
N PHE A 417 -8.71 -5.68 -39.69
CA PHE A 417 -8.41 -6.64 -40.74
C PHE A 417 -7.84 -7.92 -40.13
N TYR A 418 -8.66 -8.95 -39.96
CA TYR A 418 -8.34 -10.09 -39.09
C TYR A 418 -8.36 -11.45 -39.81
N PRO A 419 -7.49 -12.40 -39.41
CA PRO A 419 -7.52 -13.75 -39.96
C PRO A 419 -8.75 -14.50 -39.44
N GLU A 420 -9.33 -15.38 -40.27
CA GLU A 420 -10.53 -16.16 -39.95
C GLU A 420 -10.33 -17.28 -38.90
N GLU A 421 -9.36 -17.12 -38.02
CA GLU A 421 -9.01 -18.04 -36.93
C GLU A 421 -9.56 -17.57 -35.58
N LYS A 422 -9.57 -18.48 -34.59
CA LYS A 422 -10.07 -18.18 -33.23
C LYS A 422 -9.35 -16.99 -32.60
N PHE A 423 -8.03 -16.92 -32.72
CA PHE A 423 -7.23 -15.82 -32.16
C PHE A 423 -7.61 -14.47 -32.79
N GLY A 424 -7.56 -14.37 -34.13
CA GLY A 424 -7.88 -13.15 -34.86
C GLY A 424 -9.29 -12.65 -34.60
N ARG A 425 -10.29 -13.55 -34.61
CA ARG A 425 -11.68 -13.22 -34.28
C ARG A 425 -11.82 -12.66 -32.86
N THR A 426 -11.16 -13.27 -31.88
CA THR A 426 -11.29 -12.82 -30.49
C THR A 426 -10.62 -11.48 -30.27
N MET A 427 -9.43 -11.27 -30.83
CA MET A 427 -8.73 -9.97 -30.75
C MET A 427 -9.49 -8.86 -31.49
N ALA A 428 -10.10 -9.16 -32.64
CA ALA A 428 -10.97 -8.21 -33.34
C ALA A 428 -12.17 -7.78 -32.47
N GLN A 429 -12.81 -8.73 -31.78
CA GLN A 429 -13.89 -8.44 -30.83
C GLN A 429 -13.40 -7.60 -29.64
N THR A 430 -12.24 -7.92 -29.08
CA THR A 430 -11.63 -7.11 -28.02
C THR A 430 -11.34 -5.70 -28.52
N PHE A 431 -10.75 -5.54 -29.71
CA PHE A 431 -10.49 -4.23 -30.32
C PHE A 431 -11.76 -3.40 -30.47
N TYR A 432 -12.83 -4.00 -30.98
CA TYR A 432 -14.11 -3.32 -31.09
C TYR A 432 -14.64 -2.83 -29.72
N ARG A 433 -14.55 -3.68 -28.68
CA ARG A 433 -15.06 -3.35 -27.33
C ARG A 433 -14.24 -2.28 -26.63
N GLU A 434 -12.91 -2.35 -26.71
CA GLU A 434 -12.02 -1.37 -26.06
C GLU A 434 -11.94 -0.05 -26.81
N ALA A 435 -12.19 -0.03 -28.13
CA ALA A 435 -12.19 1.19 -28.92
C ALA A 435 -13.33 2.15 -28.55
N ALA A 436 -14.54 1.62 -28.29
CA ALA A 436 -15.73 2.45 -28.11
C ALA A 436 -15.69 3.36 -26.86
N PRO A 437 -15.29 2.90 -25.66
CA PRO A 437 -15.18 3.75 -24.46
C PRO A 437 -14.19 4.92 -24.64
N LEU A 438 -13.18 4.74 -25.49
CA LEU A 438 -12.17 5.75 -25.79
C LEU A 438 -12.56 6.65 -26.98
N GLY A 439 -13.77 6.52 -27.54
CA GLY A 439 -14.25 7.35 -28.65
C GLY A 439 -13.80 6.87 -30.04
N GLY A 440 -13.16 5.70 -30.13
CA GLY A 440 -12.81 5.06 -31.39
C GLY A 440 -14.05 4.50 -32.12
N ARG A 441 -14.11 4.71 -33.43
CA ARG A 441 -15.19 4.27 -34.33
C ARG A 441 -14.64 3.27 -35.35
N ILE A 442 -15.21 2.07 -35.39
CA ILE A 442 -14.83 1.08 -36.40
C ILE A 442 -15.58 1.36 -37.70
N LYS A 443 -14.88 1.90 -38.70
CA LYS A 443 -15.41 2.30 -40.03
C LYS A 443 -15.32 1.18 -41.06
N GLY A 444 -14.33 0.29 -40.91
CA GLY A 444 -14.14 -0.86 -41.78
C GLY A 444 -13.79 -2.11 -40.99
N MET A 445 -14.40 -3.25 -41.32
CA MET A 445 -14.04 -4.54 -40.76
C MET A 445 -14.06 -5.60 -41.85
N GLN A 446 -12.95 -6.30 -42.05
CA GLN A 446 -12.84 -7.36 -43.04
C GLN A 446 -12.03 -8.54 -42.50
N SER A 447 -12.45 -9.74 -42.89
CA SER A 447 -11.72 -10.98 -42.59
C SER A 447 -10.96 -11.49 -43.81
N TYR A 448 -9.94 -12.32 -43.56
CA TYR A 448 -9.23 -13.04 -44.61
C TYR A 448 -8.96 -14.50 -44.24
N PRO A 449 -8.96 -15.40 -45.24
CA PRO A 449 -8.56 -16.79 -45.04
C PRO A 449 -7.03 -16.88 -44.85
N PRO A 450 -6.53 -17.39 -43.71
CA PRO A 450 -5.09 -17.37 -43.38
C PRO A 450 -4.23 -18.22 -44.33
N HIS A 451 -4.82 -19.24 -44.96
CA HIS A 451 -4.12 -20.18 -45.84
C HIS A 451 -4.26 -19.88 -47.35
N ASP A 452 -5.01 -18.83 -47.73
CA ASP A 452 -5.20 -18.45 -49.14
C ASP A 452 -4.70 -17.04 -49.40
N LEU A 453 -3.37 -16.92 -49.57
CA LEU A 453 -2.66 -15.66 -49.82
C LEU A 453 -3.20 -14.91 -51.04
N LYS A 454 -3.75 -15.61 -52.05
CA LYS A 454 -4.28 -14.97 -53.28
C LYS A 454 -5.52 -14.11 -52.98
N GLN A 455 -6.25 -14.41 -51.91
CA GLN A 455 -7.40 -13.62 -51.52
C GLN A 455 -7.04 -12.36 -50.73
N TRP A 456 -5.84 -12.29 -50.14
CA TRP A 456 -5.49 -11.21 -49.20
C TRP A 456 -5.55 -9.84 -49.88
N THR A 457 -4.91 -9.68 -51.04
CA THR A 457 -4.95 -8.43 -51.81
C THR A 457 -6.38 -8.01 -52.13
N ARG A 458 -7.24 -8.95 -52.57
CA ARG A 458 -8.65 -8.66 -52.85
C ARG A 458 -9.41 -8.20 -51.59
N ARG A 459 -9.12 -8.79 -50.42
CA ARG A 459 -9.77 -8.41 -49.16
C ARG A 459 -9.30 -7.05 -48.66
N VAL A 460 -8.02 -6.71 -48.85
CA VAL A 460 -7.49 -5.36 -48.57
C VAL A 460 -8.17 -4.32 -49.46
N GLY A 461 -8.29 -4.58 -50.76
CA GLY A 461 -9.00 -3.66 -51.68
C GLY A 461 -10.47 -3.44 -51.28
N LYS A 462 -11.15 -4.49 -50.79
CA LYS A 462 -12.50 -4.35 -50.24
C LYS A 462 -12.55 -3.52 -48.96
N LEU A 463 -11.58 -3.65 -48.06
CA LEU A 463 -11.52 -2.85 -46.84
C LEU A 463 -11.31 -1.36 -47.16
N LEU A 464 -10.46 -1.07 -48.15
CA LEU A 464 -10.13 0.28 -48.59
C LEU A 464 -11.16 0.87 -49.57
N ASN A 465 -12.28 0.18 -49.84
CA ASN A 465 -13.31 0.58 -50.81
C ASN A 465 -12.75 0.93 -52.20
N VAL A 466 -11.80 0.12 -52.70
CA VAL A 466 -11.19 0.31 -54.02
C VAL A 466 -12.23 0.15 -55.14
N PRO A 467 -12.35 1.12 -56.06
CA PRO A 467 -13.26 1.05 -57.21
C PRO A 467 -13.02 -0.18 -58.10
N ALA A 468 -14.09 -0.71 -58.69
CA ALA A 468 -14.04 -1.92 -59.51
C ALA A 468 -13.21 -1.77 -60.80
N ASP A 469 -13.10 -0.54 -61.32
CA ASP A 469 -12.37 -0.15 -62.52
C ASP A 469 -10.89 0.22 -62.26
N PHE A 470 -10.41 0.11 -61.02
CA PHE A 470 -9.00 0.36 -60.69
C PHE A 470 -8.02 -0.50 -61.51
N SER A 471 -8.43 -1.71 -61.93
CA SER A 471 -7.61 -2.55 -62.81
C SER A 471 -7.37 -1.94 -64.18
N ASP A 472 -8.29 -1.10 -64.64
CA ASP A 472 -8.35 -0.60 -66.01
C ASP A 472 -7.53 0.68 -66.16
N ASN A 473 -7.38 1.45 -65.08
CA ASN A 473 -6.52 2.63 -65.04
C ASN A 473 -5.87 2.84 -63.66
N LYS A 474 -4.64 2.31 -63.50
CA LYS A 474 -3.86 2.43 -62.25
C LYS A 474 -3.25 3.81 -62.02
N ASP A 475 -3.34 4.72 -62.99
CA ASP A 475 -2.83 6.08 -62.85
C ASP A 475 -3.80 7.00 -62.11
N VAL A 476 -5.08 6.59 -61.99
CA VAL A 476 -6.11 7.26 -61.20
C VAL A 476 -5.78 7.07 -59.72
N PRO A 477 -5.54 8.15 -58.96
CA PRO A 477 -5.34 8.04 -57.52
C PRO A 477 -6.60 7.53 -56.82
N LEU A 478 -6.43 6.60 -55.88
CA LEU A 478 -7.53 6.05 -55.09
C LEU A 478 -8.05 7.07 -54.06
N PRO A 479 -9.35 7.06 -53.71
CA PRO A 479 -9.86 7.90 -52.63
C PRO A 479 -9.17 7.57 -51.29
N MET A 480 -9.11 8.55 -50.39
CA MET A 480 -8.63 8.27 -49.03
C MET A 480 -9.61 7.32 -48.32
N PRO A 481 -9.10 6.33 -47.58
CA PRO A 481 -9.93 5.54 -46.67
C PRO A 481 -10.61 6.44 -45.63
N ASP A 482 -11.77 6.01 -45.14
CA ASP A 482 -12.53 6.72 -44.11
C ASP A 482 -12.04 6.43 -42.68
N PHE A 483 -10.86 5.85 -42.55
CA PHE A 483 -10.17 5.53 -41.30
C PHE A 483 -8.67 5.83 -41.43
N GLY A 484 -8.02 6.15 -40.30
CA GLY A 484 -6.58 6.46 -40.24
C GLY A 484 -5.71 5.33 -39.71
N ALA A 485 -6.30 4.29 -39.10
CA ALA A 485 -5.56 3.16 -38.54
C ALA A 485 -6.27 1.82 -38.79
N VAL A 486 -5.49 0.74 -38.91
CA VAL A 486 -5.98 -0.62 -39.13
C VAL A 486 -5.36 -1.58 -38.12
N PHE A 487 -6.20 -2.27 -37.35
CA PHE A 487 -5.77 -3.33 -36.46
C PHE A 487 -5.71 -4.68 -37.18
N ILE A 488 -4.55 -5.35 -37.07
CA ILE A 488 -4.22 -6.62 -37.72
C ILE A 488 -3.82 -7.63 -36.63
N PRO A 489 -4.79 -8.35 -36.04
CA PRO A 489 -4.54 -9.34 -35.00
C PRO A 489 -3.99 -10.66 -35.56
N ASP A 490 -2.77 -10.62 -36.07
CA ASP A 490 -2.04 -11.77 -36.60
C ASP A 490 -0.55 -11.72 -36.19
N GLY A 491 0.23 -12.73 -36.53
CA GLY A 491 1.67 -12.77 -36.31
C GLY A 491 2.44 -11.81 -37.22
N TRP A 492 3.67 -11.48 -36.80
CA TRP A 492 4.54 -10.56 -37.53
C TRP A 492 4.83 -11.02 -38.97
N ARG A 493 5.03 -12.33 -39.18
CA ARG A 493 5.31 -12.90 -40.50
C ARG A 493 4.15 -12.70 -41.48
N GLN A 494 2.92 -12.85 -40.99
CA GLN A 494 1.71 -12.61 -41.75
C GLN A 494 1.57 -11.11 -42.05
N ALA A 495 1.82 -10.25 -41.06
CA ALA A 495 1.85 -8.80 -41.25
C ALA A 495 2.85 -8.38 -42.35
N GLN A 496 4.06 -8.94 -42.36
CA GLN A 496 5.06 -8.66 -43.39
C GLN A 496 4.59 -9.02 -44.81
N THR A 497 3.75 -10.04 -44.94
CA THR A 497 3.17 -10.44 -46.24
C THR A 497 1.96 -9.56 -46.59
N LEU A 498 1.24 -9.09 -45.58
CA LEU A 498 -0.03 -8.39 -45.74
C LEU A 498 0.15 -6.89 -46.01
N LEU A 499 0.99 -6.21 -45.24
CA LEU A 499 1.16 -4.75 -45.28
C LEU A 499 1.51 -4.21 -46.68
N PRO A 500 2.39 -4.85 -47.49
CA PRO A 500 2.65 -4.39 -48.86
C PRO A 500 1.39 -4.29 -49.75
N ASN A 501 0.35 -5.09 -49.48
CA ASN A 501 -0.92 -4.98 -50.22
C ASN A 501 -1.66 -3.65 -49.93
N PHE A 502 -1.51 -3.09 -48.73
CA PHE A 502 -2.07 -1.77 -48.42
C PHE A 502 -1.34 -0.67 -49.20
N PHE A 503 -0.03 -0.80 -49.37
CA PHE A 503 0.76 0.14 -50.16
C PHE A 503 0.44 0.05 -51.65
N PHE A 504 0.15 -1.15 -52.17
CA PHE A 504 -0.35 -1.33 -53.54
C PHE A 504 -1.65 -0.56 -53.79
N TYR A 505 -2.54 -0.51 -52.79
CA TYR A 505 -3.76 0.32 -52.81
C TYR A 505 -3.57 1.68 -52.14
N GLU A 506 -2.32 2.15 -52.09
CA GLU A 506 -1.94 3.50 -51.75
C GLU A 506 -2.37 3.97 -50.35
N GLY A 507 -2.33 3.04 -49.38
CA GLY A 507 -2.58 3.26 -47.96
C GLY A 507 -1.31 3.45 -47.12
N ASP A 508 -0.26 4.09 -47.64
CA ASP A 508 1.03 4.29 -46.95
C ASP A 508 0.97 5.30 -45.78
N GLN A 509 -0.17 5.99 -45.64
CA GLN A 509 -0.50 6.92 -44.56
C GLN A 509 -1.21 6.27 -43.36
N LEU A 510 -1.64 5.01 -43.50
CA LEU A 510 -2.36 4.30 -42.44
C LEU A 510 -1.41 3.88 -41.31
N VAL A 511 -1.91 3.95 -40.07
CA VAL A 511 -1.24 3.34 -38.92
C VAL A 511 -1.63 1.87 -38.83
N PHE A 512 -0.64 0.97 -38.83
CA PHE A 512 -0.87 -0.46 -38.71
C PHE A 512 -0.68 -0.91 -37.26
N LEU A 513 -1.74 -1.35 -36.62
CA LEU A 513 -1.71 -1.80 -35.23
C LEU A 513 -1.65 -3.32 -35.19
N GLY A 514 -0.72 -3.88 -34.41
CA GLY A 514 -0.58 -5.32 -34.24
C GLY A 514 -0.49 -5.73 -32.77
N PRO A 515 -0.81 -7.00 -32.45
CA PRO A 515 -0.78 -7.51 -31.08
C PRO A 515 0.65 -7.66 -30.56
N GLY A 516 0.79 -7.98 -29.27
CA GLY A 516 2.09 -8.19 -28.62
C GLY A 516 2.94 -9.31 -29.24
N LEU A 517 2.33 -10.19 -30.03
CA LEU A 517 3.03 -11.18 -30.87
C LEU A 517 4.03 -10.53 -31.83
N TRP A 518 3.75 -9.32 -32.34
CA TRP A 518 4.70 -8.59 -33.18
C TRP A 518 5.92 -8.17 -32.37
N SER A 519 5.70 -7.58 -31.20
CA SER A 519 6.76 -7.14 -30.30
C SER A 519 7.73 -8.28 -29.95
N ARG A 520 7.19 -9.46 -29.64
CA ARG A 520 8.02 -10.65 -29.35
C ARG A 520 8.78 -11.16 -30.58
N ALA A 521 8.16 -11.17 -31.76
CA ALA A 521 8.83 -11.59 -32.98
C ALA A 521 9.95 -10.62 -33.40
N LEU A 522 9.77 -9.32 -33.08
CA LEU A 522 10.72 -8.27 -33.41
C LEU A 522 11.98 -8.29 -32.53
N ASP A 523 11.97 -8.93 -31.36
CA ASP A 523 13.17 -9.08 -30.52
C ASP A 523 14.32 -9.76 -31.30
N ASP A 524 13.97 -10.76 -32.12
CA ASP A 524 14.91 -11.54 -32.92
C ASP A 524 14.94 -11.10 -34.41
N ALA A 525 14.12 -10.15 -34.82
CA ALA A 525 14.02 -9.74 -36.22
C ALA A 525 15.24 -8.93 -36.68
N ARG A 526 15.65 -9.18 -37.93
CA ARG A 526 16.74 -8.48 -38.63
C ARG A 526 16.28 -8.13 -40.04
N ASP A 527 16.93 -7.13 -40.65
CA ASP A 527 16.68 -6.68 -42.02
C ASP A 527 15.21 -6.33 -42.29
N VAL A 528 14.55 -5.71 -41.31
CA VAL A 528 13.16 -5.26 -41.47
C VAL A 528 13.11 -4.07 -42.42
N ASP A 529 12.30 -4.17 -43.48
CA ASP A 529 12.11 -3.08 -44.45
C ASP A 529 11.30 -1.92 -43.86
N GLU A 530 12.00 -0.95 -43.27
CA GLU A 530 11.38 0.21 -42.61
C GLU A 530 10.42 0.99 -43.52
N HIS A 531 10.55 0.89 -44.85
CA HIS A 531 9.66 1.56 -45.78
C HIS A 531 8.19 1.18 -45.55
N TYR A 532 7.92 -0.12 -45.37
CA TYR A 532 6.56 -0.64 -45.18
C TYR A 532 6.08 -0.58 -43.73
N TYR A 533 7.00 -0.56 -42.77
CA TYR A 533 6.67 -0.78 -41.36
C TYR A 533 6.86 0.44 -40.45
N ARG A 534 7.31 1.59 -40.98
CA ARG A 534 7.53 2.80 -40.17
C ARG A 534 6.29 3.34 -39.45
N LEU A 535 5.09 3.02 -39.93
CA LEU A 535 3.80 3.38 -39.32
C LEU A 535 3.12 2.16 -38.68
N ALA A 536 3.87 1.10 -38.40
CA ALA A 536 3.38 -0.06 -37.67
C ALA A 536 3.69 0.08 -36.18
N VAL A 537 2.76 -0.32 -35.32
CA VAL A 537 2.90 -0.27 -33.86
C VAL A 537 2.41 -1.56 -33.24
N CYS A 538 3.12 -2.03 -32.21
CA CYS A 538 2.70 -3.15 -31.38
C CYS A 538 3.03 -2.92 -29.89
N PRO A 539 2.23 -3.45 -28.97
CA PRO A 539 2.48 -3.30 -27.54
C PRO A 539 3.46 -4.36 -27.03
N GLY A 540 4.10 -4.12 -25.89
CA GLY A 540 4.89 -5.13 -25.17
C GLY A 540 5.15 -4.75 -23.72
N ALA A 541 5.16 -5.76 -22.85
CA ALA A 541 5.34 -5.57 -21.41
C ALA A 541 6.83 -5.41 -20.99
N TRP A 542 7.79 -5.54 -21.90
CA TRP A 542 9.21 -5.46 -21.57
C TRP A 542 9.94 -4.48 -22.48
N TRP A 543 10.75 -3.63 -21.87
CA TRP A 543 11.69 -2.75 -22.53
C TRP A 543 12.96 -2.65 -21.68
N ASP A 544 14.09 -3.08 -22.23
CA ASP A 544 15.41 -2.99 -21.60
C ASP A 544 15.86 -1.55 -21.34
N GLY A 545 15.36 -0.60 -22.14
CA GLY A 545 15.61 0.83 -22.00
C GLY A 545 14.70 1.54 -21.00
N SER A 546 13.79 0.88 -20.30
CA SER A 546 13.03 1.50 -19.19
C SER A 546 13.92 1.62 -17.94
N ASP A 547 13.54 2.48 -16.99
CA ASP A 547 14.29 2.63 -15.73
C ASP A 547 14.34 1.30 -14.95
N GLY A 548 13.20 0.63 -14.82
CA GLY A 548 13.10 -0.69 -14.20
C GLY A 548 13.85 -1.79 -14.97
N GLY A 549 13.82 -1.75 -16.31
CA GLY A 549 14.54 -2.69 -17.17
C GLY A 549 16.07 -2.56 -17.01
N ARG A 550 16.58 -1.33 -16.98
CA ARG A 550 18.01 -1.05 -16.70
C ARG A 550 18.40 -1.43 -15.28
N ALA A 551 17.54 -1.19 -14.30
CA ALA A 551 17.78 -1.58 -12.92
C ALA A 551 17.88 -3.11 -12.78
N LEU A 552 16.98 -3.86 -13.42
CA LEU A 552 17.05 -5.31 -13.46
C LEU A 552 18.31 -5.81 -14.18
N GLN A 553 18.67 -5.23 -15.32
CA GLN A 553 19.89 -5.62 -16.02
C GLN A 553 21.14 -5.35 -15.18
N SER A 554 21.19 -4.24 -14.44
CA SER A 554 22.30 -3.92 -13.54
C SER A 554 22.41 -4.97 -12.43
N ALA A 555 21.29 -5.31 -11.80
CA ALA A 555 21.19 -6.35 -10.78
C ALA A 555 21.67 -7.73 -11.29
N LEU A 556 21.26 -8.12 -12.50
CA LEU A 556 21.71 -9.38 -13.10
C LEU A 556 23.20 -9.37 -13.45
N THR A 557 23.74 -8.20 -13.81
CA THR A 557 25.16 -8.04 -14.16
C THR A 557 26.04 -8.14 -12.92
N GLU A 558 25.64 -7.51 -11.82
CA GLU A 558 26.30 -7.60 -10.51
C GLU A 558 26.44 -9.06 -10.05
N GLU A 559 25.38 -9.85 -10.23
CA GLU A 559 25.33 -11.26 -9.79
C GLU A 559 25.78 -12.26 -10.89
N GLY A 560 26.20 -11.78 -12.06
CA GLY A 560 26.64 -12.66 -13.17
C GLY A 560 25.53 -13.58 -13.75
N LEU A 561 24.26 -13.18 -13.64
CA LEU A 561 23.09 -13.98 -14.01
C LEU A 561 22.62 -13.80 -15.47
N GLY A 562 23.35 -13.02 -16.27
CA GLY A 562 23.13 -12.87 -17.71
C GLY A 562 22.23 -11.70 -18.09
N GLN A 563 21.41 -11.89 -19.13
CA GLN A 563 20.60 -10.81 -19.72
C GLN A 563 19.17 -10.81 -19.16
N ALA A 564 18.66 -9.61 -18.94
CA ALA A 564 17.26 -9.36 -18.62
C ALA A 564 16.39 -9.59 -19.86
N ASP A 565 15.23 -10.19 -19.65
CA ASP A 565 14.15 -10.21 -20.62
C ASP A 565 12.81 -10.23 -19.89
N PHE A 566 11.71 -10.23 -20.65
CA PHE A 566 10.36 -10.29 -20.10
C PHE A 566 10.16 -11.43 -19.09
N TRP A 567 10.70 -12.62 -19.33
CA TRP A 567 10.46 -13.77 -18.46
C TRP A 567 11.27 -13.68 -17.17
N VAL A 568 12.50 -13.14 -17.23
CA VAL A 568 13.28 -12.83 -16.03
C VAL A 568 12.57 -11.72 -15.22
N ALA A 569 12.10 -10.67 -15.90
CA ALA A 569 11.36 -9.58 -15.28
C ALA A 569 10.09 -10.06 -14.58
N LEU A 570 9.30 -10.93 -15.23
CA LEU A 570 8.10 -11.53 -14.65
C LEU A 570 8.38 -12.22 -13.31
N GLY A 571 9.44 -13.04 -13.24
CA GLY A 571 9.81 -13.73 -12.00
C GLY A 571 10.36 -12.79 -10.93
N TYR A 572 11.16 -11.80 -11.33
CA TYR A 572 11.74 -10.80 -10.45
C TYR A 572 10.65 -9.92 -9.81
N ASP A 573 9.73 -9.40 -10.63
CA ASP A 573 8.66 -8.54 -10.15
C ASP A 573 7.62 -9.31 -9.35
N PHE A 574 7.25 -10.52 -9.78
CA PHE A 574 6.28 -11.33 -9.04
C PHE A 574 6.74 -11.65 -7.62
N LEU A 575 8.02 -11.98 -7.44
CA LEU A 575 8.53 -12.30 -6.10
C LEU A 575 8.60 -11.06 -5.21
N ARG A 576 9.01 -9.90 -5.74
CA ARG A 576 8.98 -8.62 -5.01
C ARG A 576 7.56 -8.25 -4.60
N PHE A 577 6.61 -8.41 -5.52
CA PHE A 577 5.19 -8.24 -5.27
C PHE A 577 4.70 -9.19 -4.16
N ALA A 578 4.98 -10.49 -4.25
CA ALA A 578 4.57 -11.47 -3.24
C ALA A 578 5.20 -11.20 -1.86
N GLY A 579 6.47 -10.77 -1.82
CA GLY A 579 7.15 -10.36 -0.59
C GLY A 579 6.51 -9.14 0.08
N ARG A 580 5.90 -8.25 -0.70
CA ARG A 580 5.12 -7.10 -0.20
C ARG A 580 3.70 -7.48 0.21
N LEU A 581 3.06 -8.40 -0.52
CA LEU A 581 1.75 -8.96 -0.17
C LEU A 581 1.76 -9.64 1.22
N GLY A 582 2.88 -10.28 1.56
CA GLY A 582 3.11 -10.90 2.87
C GLY A 582 2.37 -12.22 3.05
N THR A 583 2.32 -12.71 4.29
CA THR A 583 1.62 -13.95 4.66
C THR A 583 0.13 -13.71 4.79
N LEU A 584 -0.70 -14.53 4.13
CA LEU A 584 -2.14 -14.49 4.33
C LEU A 584 -2.54 -15.30 5.58
N PRO A 585 -3.55 -14.86 6.36
CA PRO A 585 -4.08 -15.66 7.47
C PRO A 585 -4.75 -16.93 6.94
N ALA A 586 -4.92 -17.95 7.78
CA ALA A 586 -5.57 -19.20 7.37
C ALA A 586 -7.03 -19.02 6.91
N SER A 587 -7.71 -17.98 7.39
CA SER A 587 -9.09 -17.60 7.10
C SER A 587 -9.21 -16.47 6.06
N TRP A 588 -8.22 -16.31 5.18
CA TRP A 588 -8.21 -15.23 4.20
C TRP A 588 -9.42 -15.28 3.25
N ASP A 589 -9.82 -14.12 2.74
CA ASP A 589 -10.79 -14.00 1.66
C ASP A 589 -10.27 -13.09 0.52
N SER A 590 -10.99 -13.08 -0.60
CA SER A 590 -10.59 -12.29 -1.78
C SER A 590 -10.49 -10.78 -1.50
N ALA A 591 -11.33 -10.24 -0.61
CA ALA A 591 -11.32 -8.81 -0.31
C ALA A 591 -10.05 -8.41 0.45
N GLN A 592 -9.62 -9.25 1.41
CA GLN A 592 -8.34 -9.07 2.10
C GLN A 592 -7.16 -9.18 1.14
N VAL A 593 -7.21 -10.10 0.17
CA VAL A 593 -6.15 -10.19 -0.84
C VAL A 593 -6.14 -8.92 -1.69
N ASN A 594 -7.28 -8.44 -2.17
CA ASN A 594 -7.37 -7.21 -2.96
C ASN A 594 -6.83 -5.99 -2.20
N GLU A 595 -7.18 -5.83 -0.92
CA GLU A 595 -6.65 -4.74 -0.09
C GLU A 595 -5.12 -4.78 0.01
N ARG A 596 -4.55 -5.98 0.15
CA ARG A 596 -3.10 -6.16 0.21
C ARG A 596 -2.42 -5.98 -1.15
N ILE A 597 -3.08 -6.33 -2.25
CA ILE A 597 -2.57 -6.09 -3.61
C ILE A 597 -2.36 -4.59 -3.82
N LEU A 598 -3.32 -3.74 -3.42
CA LEU A 598 -3.23 -2.28 -3.56
C LEU A 598 -2.02 -1.68 -2.80
N LYS A 599 -1.56 -2.33 -1.73
CA LYS A 599 -0.32 -1.94 -1.02
C LYS A 599 0.93 -2.55 -1.67
N ALA A 600 0.81 -3.77 -2.21
CA ALA A 600 1.92 -4.51 -2.79
C ALA A 600 2.31 -4.00 -4.19
N GLU A 601 1.36 -3.43 -4.95
CA GLU A 601 1.58 -2.89 -6.29
C GLU A 601 2.43 -1.61 -6.31
N ASP A 602 2.60 -0.91 -5.18
CA ASP A 602 3.38 0.33 -5.05
C ASP A 602 4.90 0.10 -5.15
N MET A 603 5.35 -0.57 -6.20
CA MET A 603 6.75 -0.92 -6.46
C MET A 603 7.21 -0.45 -7.83
N ASP A 604 8.51 -0.16 -7.93
CA ASP A 604 9.15 0.03 -9.23
C ASP A 604 9.22 -1.30 -10.00
N PHE A 605 8.26 -1.54 -10.88
CA PHE A 605 8.25 -2.71 -11.77
C PHE A 605 9.43 -2.67 -12.75
N SER A 606 10.06 -3.82 -12.97
CA SER A 606 11.03 -3.99 -14.05
C SER A 606 10.36 -4.14 -15.42
N MET A 607 9.18 -4.78 -15.46
CA MET A 607 8.30 -4.81 -16.64
C MET A 607 7.41 -3.55 -16.71
N ALA A 608 6.52 -3.49 -17.70
CA ALA A 608 5.46 -2.47 -17.76
C ALA A 608 4.65 -2.50 -16.44
N PRO A 609 4.40 -1.35 -15.80
CA PRO A 609 3.71 -1.31 -14.50
C PRO A 609 2.36 -2.01 -14.55
N MET A 610 2.10 -2.83 -13.54
CA MET A 610 0.80 -3.49 -13.33
C MET A 610 0.07 -2.83 -12.17
N THR A 611 -1.23 -2.65 -12.33
CA THR A 611 -2.14 -2.13 -11.31
C THR A 611 -3.35 -3.04 -11.19
N TRP A 612 -4.02 -3.03 -10.04
CA TRP A 612 -5.26 -3.74 -9.82
C TRP A 612 -6.34 -2.77 -9.37
N ASP A 613 -7.57 -2.96 -9.86
CA ASP A 613 -8.71 -2.19 -9.34
C ASP A 613 -9.16 -2.71 -7.96
N GLU A 614 -10.12 -2.04 -7.33
CA GLU A 614 -10.69 -2.42 -6.03
C GLU A 614 -11.29 -3.84 -6.02
N ASN A 615 -11.65 -4.37 -7.20
CA ASN A 615 -12.17 -5.72 -7.35
C ASN A 615 -11.06 -6.77 -7.56
N GLY A 616 -9.79 -6.36 -7.65
CA GLY A 616 -8.67 -7.26 -7.92
C GLY A 616 -8.48 -7.62 -9.39
N THR A 617 -9.04 -6.83 -10.32
CA THR A 617 -8.83 -7.00 -11.77
C THR A 617 -7.56 -6.28 -12.19
N ALA A 618 -6.61 -7.02 -12.76
CA ALA A 618 -5.33 -6.45 -13.16
C ALA A 618 -5.45 -5.60 -14.44
N SER A 619 -4.59 -4.61 -14.56
CA SER A 619 -4.40 -3.80 -15.75
C SER A 619 -2.92 -3.51 -15.94
N GLN A 620 -2.46 -3.38 -17.18
CA GLN A 620 -1.05 -3.11 -17.46
C GLN A 620 -0.91 -2.09 -18.58
N ASP A 621 -0.10 -1.05 -18.35
CA ASP A 621 0.15 0.00 -19.34
C ASP A 621 1.41 -0.34 -20.13
N LEU A 622 1.20 -0.88 -21.33
CA LEU A 622 2.27 -1.49 -22.11
C LEU A 622 3.10 -0.46 -22.86
N TYR A 623 4.40 -0.76 -23.03
CA TYR A 623 5.26 -0.01 -23.93
C TYR A 623 4.82 -0.23 -25.38
N LEU A 624 4.87 0.82 -26.19
CA LEU A 624 4.51 0.76 -27.60
C LEU A 624 5.76 0.82 -28.46
N PHE A 625 5.88 -0.12 -29.38
CA PHE A 625 7.05 -0.29 -30.24
C PHE A 625 6.67 -0.16 -31.71
N THR A 626 7.56 0.45 -32.48
CA THR A 626 7.55 0.40 -33.95
C THR A 626 8.68 -0.50 -34.43
N PRO A 627 8.45 -1.28 -35.50
CA PRO A 627 9.52 -2.02 -36.16
C PRO A 627 10.67 -1.10 -36.62
N ALA A 628 11.89 -1.60 -36.55
CA ALA A 628 13.12 -0.97 -36.99
C ALA A 628 14.01 -2.00 -37.69
N ALA A 629 15.00 -1.57 -38.48
CA ALA A 629 15.85 -2.45 -39.28
C ALA A 629 16.41 -3.65 -38.48
N ASN A 630 16.83 -3.41 -37.24
CA ASN A 630 17.35 -4.41 -36.31
C ASN A 630 16.43 -4.59 -35.10
N GLY A 631 15.17 -4.92 -35.35
CA GLY A 631 14.20 -5.31 -34.34
C GLY A 631 13.12 -4.27 -34.13
N LYS A 632 13.07 -3.66 -32.93
CA LYS A 632 12.04 -2.67 -32.58
C LYS A 632 12.61 -1.52 -31.77
N ARG A 633 11.92 -0.38 -31.80
CA ARG A 633 12.22 0.80 -31.00
C ARG A 633 10.96 1.36 -30.37
N ILE A 634 11.10 2.05 -29.24
CA ILE A 634 9.98 2.71 -28.58
C ILE A 634 9.33 3.75 -29.52
N VAL A 635 8.01 3.85 -29.48
CA VAL A 635 7.26 4.87 -30.21
C VAL A 635 7.41 6.21 -29.50
N ASP A 636 7.83 7.22 -30.26
CA ASP A 636 7.73 8.64 -29.88
C ASP A 636 6.48 9.20 -30.56
N PRO A 637 5.38 9.46 -29.83
CA PRO A 637 4.10 9.86 -30.43
C PRO A 637 4.19 11.11 -31.31
N ALA A 638 5.05 12.08 -30.96
CA ALA A 638 5.19 13.32 -31.73
C ALA A 638 5.87 13.06 -33.08
N LYS A 639 7.01 12.37 -33.08
CA LYS A 639 7.70 11.99 -34.33
C LYS A 639 6.86 11.04 -35.19
N PHE A 640 6.06 10.20 -34.54
CA PHE A 640 5.13 9.30 -35.20
C PHE A 640 4.00 10.08 -35.89
N ALA A 641 3.38 11.05 -35.20
CA ALA A 641 2.38 11.96 -35.75
C ALA A 641 2.90 12.77 -36.95
N GLU A 642 4.14 13.31 -36.87
CA GLU A 642 4.77 13.98 -38.01
C GLU A 642 4.93 13.04 -39.22
N SER A 643 5.26 11.78 -38.98
CA SER A 643 5.46 10.80 -40.04
C SER A 643 4.14 10.45 -40.74
N ILE A 644 3.04 10.41 -39.98
CA ILE A 644 1.67 10.28 -40.50
C ILE A 644 1.30 11.51 -41.33
N ALA A 645 1.47 12.72 -40.79
CA ALA A 645 1.16 13.96 -41.50
C ALA A 645 1.95 14.10 -42.82
N ARG A 646 3.24 13.73 -42.82
CA ARG A 646 4.05 13.68 -44.05
C ARG A 646 3.51 12.67 -45.07
N ALA A 647 2.96 11.54 -44.64
CA ALA A 647 2.35 10.57 -45.54
C ALA A 647 1.02 11.06 -46.11
N GLN A 648 0.17 11.64 -45.27
CA GLN A 648 -1.09 12.28 -45.69
C GLN A 648 -0.83 13.41 -46.70
N ALA A 649 0.13 14.31 -46.43
CA ALA A 649 0.45 15.41 -47.35
C ALA A 649 0.97 14.92 -48.71
N ARG A 650 1.76 13.82 -48.76
CA ARG A 650 2.18 13.21 -50.03
C ARG A 650 0.98 12.64 -50.80
N ARG A 651 0.02 12.06 -50.09
CA ARG A 651 -1.22 11.51 -50.62
C ARG A 651 -2.09 12.59 -51.25
N GLU A 652 -2.36 13.66 -50.50
CA GLU A 652 -3.14 14.83 -50.95
C GLU A 652 -2.51 15.48 -52.17
N LYS A 653 -1.20 15.73 -52.13
CA LYS A 653 -0.47 16.31 -53.26
C LYS A 653 -0.57 15.46 -54.54
N ARG A 654 -0.64 14.13 -54.42
CA ARG A 654 -0.83 13.24 -55.58
C ARG A 654 -2.24 13.37 -56.16
N MET A 655 -3.27 13.46 -55.31
CA MET A 655 -4.65 13.73 -55.73
C MET A 655 -4.73 15.07 -56.48
N GLU A 656 -4.22 16.15 -55.88
CA GLU A 656 -4.23 17.50 -56.46
C GLU A 656 -3.49 17.55 -57.81
N ASN A 657 -2.33 16.90 -57.91
CA ASN A 657 -1.57 16.86 -59.16
C ASN A 657 -2.30 16.07 -60.26
N TYR A 658 -3.12 15.09 -59.90
CA TYR A 658 -3.93 14.37 -60.87
C TYR A 658 -5.13 15.21 -61.34
N GLU A 659 -5.82 15.88 -60.42
CA GLU A 659 -6.92 16.81 -60.74
C GLU A 659 -6.44 17.93 -61.67
N LYS A 660 -5.30 18.56 -61.36
CA LYS A 660 -4.68 19.58 -62.24
C LYS A 660 -4.37 19.05 -63.65
N ARG A 661 -3.88 17.81 -63.77
CA ARG A 661 -3.65 17.18 -65.08
C ARG A 661 -4.94 16.96 -65.86
N LEU A 662 -6.04 16.58 -65.19
CA LEU A 662 -7.35 16.45 -65.81
C LEU A 662 -7.90 17.80 -66.27
N GLU A 663 -7.78 18.85 -65.45
CA GLU A 663 -8.17 20.21 -65.80
C GLU A 663 -7.37 20.76 -67.01
N GLU A 664 -6.06 20.51 -67.05
CA GLU A 664 -5.20 20.90 -68.18
C GLU A 664 -5.55 20.13 -69.46
N ALA A 665 -5.86 18.84 -69.36
CA ALA A 665 -6.30 18.02 -70.50
C ALA A 665 -7.71 18.41 -71.00
N ALA A 666 -8.55 18.97 -70.12
CA ALA A 666 -9.90 19.43 -70.45
C ALA A 666 -9.94 20.86 -71.04
N LYS A 667 -8.86 21.64 -70.96
CA LYS A 667 -8.79 22.96 -71.61
C LYS A 667 -8.78 22.77 -73.13
N PRO A 668 -9.70 23.40 -73.89
CA PRO A 668 -9.70 23.28 -75.34
C PRO A 668 -8.37 23.78 -75.90
N ALA A 669 -7.77 23.02 -76.81
CA ALA A 669 -6.59 23.45 -77.54
C ALA A 669 -6.87 24.83 -78.12
N ARG A 670 -6.10 25.84 -77.70
CA ARG A 670 -6.19 27.19 -78.26
C ARG A 670 -5.80 27.06 -79.74
N ASN A 671 -6.79 27.04 -80.62
CA ASN A 671 -6.59 26.89 -82.05
C ASN A 671 -5.75 28.09 -82.54
N PRO A 672 -4.52 27.91 -83.04
CA PRO A 672 -3.68 29.03 -83.48
C PRO A 672 -4.22 29.75 -84.73
N ASP A 673 -5.22 29.17 -85.40
CA ASP A 673 -5.68 29.59 -86.74
C ASP A 673 -7.04 30.30 -86.79
N LEU A 674 -7.51 30.93 -85.70
CA LEU A 674 -8.67 31.84 -85.78
C LEU A 674 -8.20 33.29 -85.98
N PRO A 675 -8.45 33.92 -87.15
CA PRO A 675 -8.09 35.31 -87.38
C PRO A 675 -8.94 36.25 -86.51
N PRO A 676 -8.43 37.43 -86.13
CA PRO A 676 -9.22 38.40 -85.38
C PRO A 676 -10.39 38.88 -86.25
N THR A 677 -11.59 38.84 -85.69
CA THR A 677 -12.77 39.48 -86.30
C THR A 677 -12.81 40.97 -85.94
N PRO A 678 -13.31 41.83 -86.85
CA PRO A 678 -13.12 43.28 -86.83
C PRO A 678 -13.85 44.02 -85.71
#